data_AF-A0A4R8CGZ6-F1
#
_entry.id   AF-A0A4R8CGZ6-F1
#
_cell.length_a   1.000
_cell.length_b   1.000
_cell.length_c   1.000
_cell.angle_alpha   90.00
_cell.angle_beta   90.00
_cell.angle_gamma   90.00
#
_symmetry.space_group_name_H-M   'P 1'
#
loop_
_entity.id
_entity.type
_entity.pdbx_description
1 polymer ?
#
loop_
_entity_poly.entity_id
_entity_poly.type
_entity_poly.pdbx_seq_one_letter_code
_entity_poly.pdbx_strand_id
1 'polypeptide(L)'
;MKIADKLLNLVGVGRERGLPPPRLVAIADGLLVTERSAEAWFLISVANTDLATESEQDAALDAAVSAAATILGDRLSHLKVVWGRSTGQDYIDSMAGHYRLGDHEAWAQTRADRIDEMRMPERYVALGVHLSDRDPRATAQVRGSISDALGTTSWRVSARELAHLDERVRKLARQLGSTVWRAHTAPAEVISWLISREMHRGAVAAPRRGLITGASLARLTSGRVVPYTDHLRIYDTRGQIAAYTTVLAMTDFPEELETPGAGEWLRTLSEIKAIDDDGEEIDVTVEASVRFRVLTKKTARHLVDETRKSAKEQRRSAAKGTAEETADEIVETERVMREVKRDINRSGLTLVEDHPRLLVSADTREDLEAYVDAVIAHYADRGITVAAGADEQRDLWLESLPGDQLRVPDLGHVRESTAFFGSWFWGGASIGDATGPAIGYLTGSTPGLVRFDAAAGSALGDATTTLFLGRSGRGKTTAAMLGGLDSAFAGAWVPLLDLKGDAAGVSAVAAEYGVPTAVIEITAQFSGAADLLRVLPVDDALLQAPSQLMLLLPPHLRGAAEAPVMAATRAEIQSPDPSSWGVIQRLCASDSETVRTVGFALRDLVETGLGSVVAGPPSGLSSLTTNPGLWVVQMPGLTLPSPESAPESWSPIERVGMACLRGCLAWMVRTTGRREFRGRSKVVIVPEVHLLTKTPDGASFLDYIARVGRALGASLVLDTQDPASILKLPGLVEQITTLFAFSLRSREQVDSLLELLGRPQTAPYQTLVRGINTAANGKSIRHGHCIMRDRWDEVATVQIDIPSQRVAALLRTTPESEHANTPAQPALPTAPPEDPFADDEDLYEPAATAAAQSEAHTQTPTYAGPPAAPNGNGPYGGAPVPPNGDGSYGGGPATPTGDAYSGAPAAPNGNAYSSAPAAPNGNASYGSSQAAPNGNGSYGGTPGTPQNGVPATLNGGAQTMAPQQATQPAAPPAQQPTAQPPQPGTPAQSAPSPQAQPGTPASTPTTPSQAEESAQVPVAQQNGHPPTPNGQGQDPENSHTQPNGQHPQRYDRRTLRHDSPIGPDEVYDQEADEAAYNEAMYPAHPDDPDRPTGNKEHVA
;
A
#
# COMPACT_ATOMS: atom_id res chain seq x y z
N MET A 1 2.90 54.11 8.18
CA MET A 1 2.97 53.27 6.96
C MET A 1 4.01 53.87 6.02
N LYS A 2 3.73 54.37 4.80
CA LYS A 2 4.73 54.53 3.70
C LYS A 2 6.15 55.05 4.00
N ILE A 3 6.36 55.86 5.05
CA ILE A 3 7.70 56.29 5.52
C ILE A 3 8.37 55.23 6.41
N ALA A 4 7.63 54.61 7.32
CA ALA A 4 8.08 53.46 8.12
C ALA A 4 8.32 52.22 7.24
N ASP A 5 7.45 51.97 6.26
CA ASP A 5 7.65 50.89 5.28
C ASP A 5 8.97 51.09 4.50
N LYS A 6 9.32 52.34 4.17
CA LYS A 6 10.62 52.68 3.56
C LYS A 6 11.81 52.57 4.52
N LEU A 7 11.63 52.84 5.81
CA LEU A 7 12.68 52.75 6.82
C LEU A 7 13.01 51.29 7.17
N LEU A 8 12.01 50.42 7.27
CA LEU A 8 12.19 48.99 7.49
C LEU A 8 12.96 48.34 6.34
N ASN A 9 12.52 48.59 5.09
CA ASN A 9 13.25 48.15 3.89
C ASN A 9 14.66 48.77 3.74
N LEU A 10 14.98 49.88 4.43
CA LEU A 10 16.33 50.47 4.43
C LEU A 10 17.29 49.75 5.41
N VAL A 11 16.74 48.98 6.36
CA VAL A 11 17.47 48.25 7.40
C VAL A 11 17.38 46.73 7.15
N GLY A 12 17.01 46.31 5.93
CA GLY A 12 16.88 44.89 5.54
C GLY A 12 15.66 44.16 6.11
N VAL A 13 14.94 44.73 7.08
CA VAL A 13 13.78 44.10 7.70
C VAL A 13 12.56 44.21 6.77
N GLY A 14 12.32 43.17 5.98
CA GLY A 14 11.11 43.00 5.19
C GLY A 14 9.84 43.15 6.03
N ARG A 15 8.79 43.73 5.45
CA ARG A 15 7.54 44.04 6.16
C ARG A 15 6.81 42.78 6.65
N GLU A 16 7.06 41.65 6.01
CA GLU A 16 6.52 40.34 6.29
C GLU A 16 7.02 39.79 7.64
N ARG A 17 8.33 39.89 7.90
CA ARG A 17 9.02 39.48 9.15
C ARG A 17 8.42 40.17 10.39
N GLY A 18 8.01 41.43 10.24
CA GLY A 18 7.37 42.23 11.28
C GLY A 18 5.92 41.90 11.62
N LEU A 19 5.29 40.90 10.97
CA LEU A 19 3.88 40.56 11.19
C LEU A 19 3.69 39.66 12.44
N PRO A 20 2.56 39.80 13.17
CA PRO A 20 2.20 38.84 14.21
C PRO A 20 1.92 37.44 13.62
N PRO A 21 1.94 36.37 14.43
CA PRO A 21 1.53 35.02 14.01
C PRO A 21 0.08 34.97 13.48
N PRO A 22 -0.30 33.92 12.73
CA PRO A 22 -1.63 33.80 12.14
C PRO A 22 -2.68 33.57 13.23
N ARG A 23 -3.65 34.48 13.35
CA ARG A 23 -4.78 34.28 14.26
C ARG A 23 -5.83 33.40 13.59
N LEU A 24 -5.86 32.14 14.00
CA LEU A 24 -6.81 31.15 13.53
C LEU A 24 -8.23 31.48 14.02
N VAL A 25 -9.22 31.18 13.18
CA VAL A 25 -10.63 31.51 13.39
C VAL A 25 -11.53 30.26 13.32
N ALA A 26 -11.32 29.38 12.34
CA ALA A 26 -12.04 28.11 12.22
C ALA A 26 -11.21 27.06 11.46
N ILE A 27 -11.44 25.78 11.80
CA ILE A 27 -10.99 24.62 11.02
C ILE A 27 -12.20 23.74 10.74
N ALA A 28 -12.32 23.24 9.51
CA ALA A 28 -13.28 22.23 9.08
C ALA A 28 -12.63 21.34 8.01
N ASP A 29 -13.33 20.29 7.56
CA ASP A 29 -12.77 19.35 6.59
C ASP A 29 -12.35 20.06 5.28
N GLY A 30 -11.06 19.94 4.96
CA GLY A 30 -10.41 20.61 3.86
C GLY A 30 -10.34 22.13 3.94
N LEU A 31 -10.65 22.77 5.07
CA LEU A 31 -10.76 24.23 5.20
C LEU A 31 -10.08 24.79 6.46
N LEU A 32 -9.10 25.65 6.26
CA LEU A 32 -8.50 26.49 7.30
C LEU A 32 -8.92 27.95 7.11
N VAL A 33 -9.37 28.63 8.18
CA VAL A 33 -9.76 30.04 8.16
C VAL A 33 -9.00 30.81 9.24
N THR A 34 -8.30 31.87 8.84
CA THR A 34 -7.63 32.83 9.74
C THR A 34 -8.37 34.17 9.73
N GLU A 35 -7.92 35.16 10.51
CA GLU A 35 -8.43 36.54 10.41
C GLU A 35 -8.19 37.20 9.04
N ARG A 36 -7.19 36.75 8.28
CA ARG A 36 -6.72 37.40 7.05
C ARG A 36 -6.90 36.58 5.78
N SER A 37 -7.07 35.27 5.89
CA SER A 37 -7.08 34.32 4.78
C SER A 37 -8.08 33.19 5.00
N ALA A 38 -8.46 32.54 3.91
CA ALA A 38 -8.98 31.18 3.92
C ALA A 38 -8.15 30.32 2.96
N GLU A 39 -7.89 29.08 3.35
CA GLU A 39 -7.06 28.11 2.63
C GLU A 39 -7.78 26.77 2.54
N ALA A 40 -7.76 26.16 1.36
CA ALA A 40 -8.17 24.78 1.19
C ALA A 40 -6.99 23.85 1.47
N TRP A 41 -7.16 22.83 2.29
CA TRP A 41 -6.10 21.89 2.65
C TRP A 41 -6.44 20.47 2.19
N PHE A 42 -5.50 19.85 1.48
CA PHE A 42 -5.62 18.52 0.88
C PHE A 42 -4.54 17.60 1.41
N LEU A 43 -4.82 16.29 1.43
CA LEU A 43 -3.82 15.24 1.50
C LEU A 43 -3.60 14.68 0.09
N ILE A 44 -2.34 14.43 -0.23
CA ILE A 44 -1.89 13.85 -1.50
C ILE A 44 -1.56 12.38 -1.24
N SER A 45 -2.11 11.49 -2.06
CA SER A 45 -1.82 10.06 -1.96
C SER A 45 -0.42 9.78 -2.50
N VAL A 46 0.25 8.77 -1.94
CA VAL A 46 1.50 8.25 -2.51
C VAL A 46 1.20 7.55 -3.83
N ALA A 47 1.82 8.00 -4.91
CA ALA A 47 1.89 7.26 -6.16
C ALA A 47 3.08 6.30 -6.10
N ASN A 48 2.91 5.09 -6.62
CA ASN A 48 3.97 4.11 -6.62
C ASN A 48 4.96 4.40 -7.76
N THR A 49 6.17 4.82 -7.42
CA THR A 49 7.21 5.29 -8.35
C THR A 49 8.52 4.53 -8.22
N ASP A 50 8.77 3.88 -7.08
CA ASP A 50 10.01 3.14 -6.80
C ASP A 50 10.29 2.02 -7.82
N LEU A 51 9.24 1.36 -8.31
CA LEU A 51 9.31 0.30 -9.33
C LEU A 51 8.60 0.70 -10.63
N ALA A 52 8.41 2.00 -10.85
CA ALA A 52 7.92 2.53 -12.12
C ALA A 52 9.03 2.50 -13.19
N THR A 53 8.64 2.35 -14.44
CA THR A 53 9.52 2.54 -15.59
C THR A 53 9.77 4.03 -15.84
N GLU A 54 10.88 4.36 -16.50
CA GLU A 54 11.24 5.73 -16.88
C GLU A 54 10.07 6.44 -17.59
N SER A 55 9.38 5.75 -18.51
CA SER A 55 8.23 6.30 -19.23
C SER A 55 6.94 6.44 -18.40
N GLU A 56 6.77 5.67 -17.31
CA GLU A 56 5.71 5.90 -16.32
C GLU A 56 6.05 7.12 -15.44
N GLN A 57 7.32 7.29 -15.06
CA GLN A 57 7.80 8.43 -14.28
C GLN A 57 7.69 9.74 -15.08
N ASP A 58 8.18 9.78 -16.32
CA ASP A 58 8.04 10.94 -17.22
C ASP A 58 6.57 11.35 -17.39
N ALA A 59 5.69 10.39 -17.69
CA ALA A 59 4.26 10.65 -17.88
C ALA A 59 3.57 11.18 -16.61
N ALA A 60 3.98 10.70 -15.43
CA ALA A 60 3.45 11.18 -14.16
C ALA A 60 3.99 12.57 -13.78
N LEU A 61 5.26 12.89 -14.12
CA LEU A 61 5.83 14.22 -13.94
C LEU A 61 5.14 15.27 -14.85
N ASP A 62 4.97 14.96 -16.14
CA ASP A 62 4.24 15.81 -17.09
C ASP A 62 2.80 16.06 -16.64
N ALA A 63 2.13 15.02 -16.13
CA ALA A 63 0.78 15.13 -15.59
C ALA A 63 0.73 16.00 -14.32
N ALA A 64 1.73 15.92 -13.43
CA ALA A 64 1.83 16.79 -12.26
C ALA A 64 2.05 18.25 -12.65
N VAL A 65 2.98 18.53 -13.58
CA VAL A 65 3.25 19.87 -14.13
C VAL A 65 1.99 20.47 -14.75
N SER A 66 1.32 19.71 -15.61
CA SER A 66 0.09 20.11 -16.30
C SER A 66 -1.07 20.40 -15.33
N ALA A 67 -1.26 19.53 -14.33
CA ALA A 67 -2.23 19.71 -13.25
C ALA A 67 -1.94 20.97 -12.43
N ALA A 68 -0.68 21.19 -12.04
CA ALA A 68 -0.26 22.33 -11.24
C ALA A 68 -0.49 23.66 -11.97
N ALA A 69 -0.10 23.74 -13.25
CA ALA A 69 -0.28 24.92 -14.09
C ALA A 69 -1.77 25.23 -14.36
N THR A 70 -2.59 24.20 -14.54
CA THR A 70 -4.01 24.34 -14.89
C THR A 70 -4.90 24.60 -13.66
N ILE A 71 -4.62 23.96 -12.53
CA ILE A 71 -5.50 23.98 -11.34
C ILE A 71 -5.03 25.02 -10.34
N LEU A 72 -3.74 25.05 -9.98
CA LEU A 72 -3.19 25.95 -8.95
C LEU A 72 -2.91 27.34 -9.56
N GLY A 73 -2.02 27.40 -10.54
CA GLY A 73 -1.56 28.65 -11.16
C GLY A 73 -1.00 29.65 -10.15
N ASP A 74 -1.28 30.94 -10.36
CA ASP A 74 -0.81 32.07 -9.53
C ASP A 74 -1.36 32.09 -8.08
N ARG A 75 -1.94 31.00 -7.56
CA ARG A 75 -2.32 30.90 -6.14
C ARG A 75 -1.13 30.50 -5.29
N LEU A 76 -0.94 31.23 -4.19
CA LEU A 76 -0.04 30.83 -3.11
C LEU A 76 -0.46 29.45 -2.60
N SER A 77 0.51 28.54 -2.58
CA SER A 77 0.35 27.15 -2.20
C SER A 77 1.40 26.79 -1.14
N HIS A 78 1.09 25.82 -0.28
CA HIS A 78 1.94 25.40 0.83
C HIS A 78 1.97 23.89 0.89
N LEU A 79 3.08 23.30 0.45
CA LEU A 79 3.35 21.88 0.62
C LEU A 79 3.97 21.67 2.01
N LYS A 80 3.44 20.72 2.78
CA LYS A 80 4.12 20.17 3.96
C LYS A 80 4.28 18.66 3.80
N VAL A 81 5.51 18.16 3.99
CA VAL A 81 5.79 16.72 4.14
C VAL A 81 6.10 16.50 5.62
N VAL A 82 5.31 15.71 6.31
CA VAL A 82 5.44 15.46 7.76
C VAL A 82 5.20 14.00 8.10
N TRP A 83 5.68 13.57 9.27
CA TRP A 83 5.72 12.16 9.63
C TRP A 83 4.81 11.85 10.83
N GLY A 84 3.70 11.16 10.56
CA GLY A 84 2.95 10.43 11.58
C GLY A 84 3.70 9.16 12.00
N ARG A 85 3.01 8.29 12.73
CA ARG A 85 3.48 6.96 13.10
C ARG A 85 2.29 6.01 13.01
N SER A 86 2.47 4.83 12.43
CA SER A 86 1.48 3.77 12.59
C SER A 86 1.47 3.33 14.07
N THR A 87 0.29 3.20 14.67
CA THR A 87 0.15 2.74 16.07
C THR A 87 -0.65 1.45 16.17
N GLY A 88 -0.39 0.68 17.22
CA GLY A 88 -1.17 -0.51 17.55
C GLY A 88 -2.65 -0.20 17.81
N GLN A 89 -2.97 0.95 18.39
CA GLN A 89 -4.36 1.37 18.63
C GLN A 89 -5.09 1.70 17.33
N ASP A 90 -4.46 2.43 16.40
CA ASP A 90 -5.07 2.72 15.09
C ASP A 90 -5.25 1.44 14.26
N TYR A 91 -4.38 0.45 14.43
CA TYR A 91 -4.58 -0.90 13.90
C TYR A 91 -5.82 -1.57 14.51
N ILE A 92 -5.93 -1.66 15.83
CA ILE A 92 -7.07 -2.28 16.52
C ILE A 92 -8.40 -1.60 16.12
N ASP A 93 -8.46 -0.26 16.16
CA ASP A 93 -9.62 0.53 15.74
C ASP A 93 -10.00 0.24 14.27
N SER A 94 -9.02 -0.01 13.39
CA SER A 94 -9.24 -0.38 11.98
C SER A 94 -9.69 -1.84 11.76
N MET A 95 -9.52 -2.73 12.74
CA MET A 95 -9.92 -4.14 12.67
C MET A 95 -11.29 -4.42 13.32
N ALA A 96 -11.94 -3.41 13.89
CA ALA A 96 -13.22 -3.53 14.57
C ALA A 96 -14.32 -4.19 13.67
N GLY A 97 -14.76 -5.39 14.07
CA GLY A 97 -15.78 -6.18 13.35
C GLY A 97 -15.29 -6.95 12.12
N HIS A 98 -13.99 -6.89 11.81
CA HIS A 98 -13.36 -7.71 10.77
C HIS A 98 -13.13 -9.14 11.29
N TYR A 99 -12.36 -9.32 12.36
CA TYR A 99 -12.18 -10.62 13.03
C TYR A 99 -13.41 -11.00 13.89
N ARG A 100 -13.64 -12.32 14.05
CA ARG A 100 -14.89 -12.92 14.56
C ARG A 100 -14.76 -14.28 15.25
N LEU A 101 -13.67 -15.02 15.05
CA LEU A 101 -13.44 -16.34 15.68
C LEU A 101 -12.27 -16.33 16.65
N GLY A 102 -12.34 -17.20 17.66
CA GLY A 102 -11.30 -17.33 18.67
C GLY A 102 -11.09 -16.07 19.51
N ASP A 103 -9.96 -16.03 20.22
CA ASP A 103 -9.43 -14.84 20.88
C ASP A 103 -8.77 -13.91 19.84
N HIS A 104 -9.62 -13.34 19.00
CA HIS A 104 -9.24 -12.38 17.98
C HIS A 104 -8.84 -11.02 18.56
N GLU A 105 -9.23 -10.72 19.80
CA GLU A 105 -8.76 -9.54 20.51
C GLU A 105 -7.27 -9.72 20.86
N ALA A 106 -6.86 -10.88 21.40
CA ALA A 106 -5.45 -11.20 21.62
C ALA A 106 -4.65 -11.31 20.31
N TRP A 107 -5.21 -11.84 19.22
CA TRP A 107 -4.54 -11.84 17.91
C TRP A 107 -4.29 -10.42 17.38
N ALA A 108 -5.32 -9.57 17.42
CA ALA A 108 -5.22 -8.17 17.02
C ALA A 108 -4.21 -7.41 17.92
N GLN A 109 -4.23 -7.64 19.23
CA GLN A 109 -3.26 -7.06 20.18
C GLN A 109 -1.83 -7.53 19.89
N THR A 110 -1.61 -8.81 19.59
CA THR A 110 -0.27 -9.34 19.26
C THR A 110 0.30 -8.64 18.01
N ARG A 111 -0.53 -8.36 17.00
CA ARG A 111 -0.12 -7.56 15.84
C ARG A 111 0.03 -6.06 16.17
N ALA A 112 -0.79 -5.52 17.07
CA ALA A 112 -0.70 -4.13 17.52
C ALA A 112 0.60 -3.83 18.27
N ASP A 113 0.95 -4.67 19.25
CA ASP A 113 2.20 -4.59 20.02
C ASP A 113 3.42 -4.59 19.08
N ARG A 114 3.38 -5.42 18.04
CA ARG A 114 4.40 -5.51 17.00
C ARG A 114 4.50 -4.26 16.13
N ILE A 115 3.38 -3.59 15.83
CA ILE A 115 3.37 -2.32 15.10
C ILE A 115 4.02 -1.21 15.94
N ASP A 116 3.70 -1.14 17.23
CA ASP A 116 4.31 -0.18 18.16
C ASP A 116 5.81 -0.49 18.42
N GLU A 117 6.20 -1.76 18.46
CA GLU A 117 7.61 -2.22 18.52
C GLU A 117 8.41 -1.79 17.28
N MET A 118 7.84 -1.94 16.07
CA MET A 118 8.47 -1.50 14.81
C MET A 118 8.55 0.03 14.67
N ARG A 119 7.83 0.79 15.51
CA ARG A 119 7.92 2.26 15.63
C ARG A 119 7.70 3.04 14.33
N MET A 120 7.05 2.44 13.33
CA MET A 120 7.12 2.85 11.93
C MET A 120 6.65 4.30 11.69
N PRO A 121 7.43 5.13 10.98
CA PRO A 121 6.98 6.45 10.53
C PRO A 121 5.96 6.31 9.38
N GLU A 122 5.05 7.27 9.28
CA GLU A 122 4.00 7.33 8.24
C GLU A 122 4.06 8.69 7.53
N ARG A 123 4.27 8.71 6.21
CA ARG A 123 4.48 9.96 5.45
C ARG A 123 3.16 10.62 5.06
N TYR A 124 2.88 11.79 5.63
CA TYR A 124 1.76 12.65 5.23
C TYR A 124 2.25 13.77 4.33
N VAL A 125 1.65 13.87 3.13
CA VAL A 125 1.93 14.92 2.15
C VAL A 125 0.70 15.83 2.06
N ALA A 126 0.79 17.03 2.62
CA ALA A 126 -0.31 17.97 2.73
C ALA A 126 -0.11 19.19 1.81
N LEU A 127 -1.16 19.59 1.11
CA LEU A 127 -1.18 20.75 0.21
C LEU A 127 -2.23 21.77 0.65
N GLY A 128 -1.78 22.88 1.22
CA GLY A 128 -2.56 24.10 1.38
C GLY A 128 -2.62 24.91 0.09
N VAL A 129 -3.80 25.44 -0.25
CA VAL A 129 -4.03 26.29 -1.43
C VAL A 129 -4.85 27.51 -1.00
N HIS A 130 -4.29 28.71 -1.17
CA HIS A 130 -4.97 29.95 -0.80
C HIS A 130 -6.27 30.15 -1.61
N LEU A 131 -7.38 30.36 -0.90
CA LEU A 131 -8.70 30.62 -1.49
C LEU A 131 -8.95 32.12 -1.65
N SER A 132 -8.79 32.90 -0.60
CA SER A 132 -9.08 34.34 -0.62
C SER A 132 -8.59 35.03 0.64
N ASP A 133 -8.13 36.27 0.48
CA ASP A 133 -8.00 37.24 1.56
C ASP A 133 -9.35 37.51 2.24
N ARG A 134 -9.30 37.86 3.52
CA ARG A 134 -10.42 38.29 4.34
C ARG A 134 -10.11 39.68 4.90
N ASP A 135 -11.10 40.58 4.91
CA ASP A 135 -10.98 41.86 5.61
C ASP A 135 -11.67 41.78 6.99
N PRO A 136 -10.89 41.78 8.09
CA PRO A 136 -11.36 41.96 9.47
C PRO A 136 -12.50 42.98 9.66
N ARG A 137 -12.48 44.09 8.91
CA ARG A 137 -13.40 45.23 9.09
C ARG A 137 -14.71 45.06 8.33
N ALA A 138 -14.65 44.61 7.09
CA ALA A 138 -15.84 44.28 6.30
C ALA A 138 -16.73 43.23 7.00
N THR A 139 -16.14 42.20 7.61
CA THR A 139 -16.89 41.18 8.36
C THR A 139 -17.55 41.74 9.63
N ALA A 140 -16.88 42.67 10.33
CA ALA A 140 -17.42 43.30 11.55
C ALA A 140 -18.62 44.22 11.28
N GLN A 141 -18.58 45.02 10.20
CA GLN A 141 -19.63 46.00 9.88
C GLN A 141 -21.03 45.39 9.64
N VAL A 142 -21.12 44.09 9.38
CA VAL A 142 -22.39 43.39 9.12
C VAL A 142 -23.17 43.06 10.42
N ARG A 143 -22.57 43.19 11.62
CA ARG A 143 -23.23 42.81 12.89
C ARG A 143 -23.04 43.77 14.07
N GLY A 144 -23.81 44.85 14.06
CA GLY A 144 -24.38 45.47 15.27
C GLY A 144 -23.43 46.27 16.17
N SER A 145 -23.69 47.57 16.30
CA SER A 145 -22.92 48.58 17.04
C SER A 145 -22.94 48.45 18.58
N ILE A 146 -23.08 47.24 19.11
CA ILE A 146 -23.07 46.91 20.54
C ILE A 146 -21.84 46.03 20.89
N SER A 147 -21.30 45.26 19.93
CA SER A 147 -20.13 44.40 20.14
C SER A 147 -18.86 45.21 20.43
N ASP A 148 -18.62 46.29 19.65
CA ASP A 148 -17.43 47.13 19.78
C ASP A 148 -17.40 47.91 21.11
N ALA A 149 -18.57 48.26 21.66
CA ALA A 149 -18.71 49.01 22.91
C ALA A 149 -18.33 48.20 24.16
N LEU A 150 -18.17 46.87 24.04
CA LEU A 150 -17.82 45.95 25.14
C LEU A 150 -16.44 45.31 24.95
N GLY A 151 -15.66 45.70 23.93
CA GLY A 151 -14.34 45.16 23.63
C GLY A 151 -14.32 43.71 23.11
N THR A 152 -15.46 43.01 23.12
CA THR A 152 -15.62 41.62 22.70
C THR A 152 -15.84 41.52 21.19
N THR A 153 -14.80 41.79 20.40
CA THR A 153 -14.82 41.51 18.96
C THR A 153 -14.95 40.00 18.72
N SER A 154 -16.13 39.52 18.31
CA SER A 154 -16.34 38.10 18.01
C SER A 154 -15.91 37.79 16.57
N TRP A 155 -14.68 37.29 16.42
CA TRP A 155 -14.04 36.92 15.15
C TRP A 155 -14.66 35.65 14.52
N ARG A 156 -15.98 35.63 14.33
CA ARG A 156 -16.76 34.46 13.89
C ARG A 156 -16.97 34.48 12.37
N VAL A 157 -16.58 33.40 11.68
CA VAL A 157 -17.00 33.15 10.29
C VAL A 157 -18.53 33.05 10.26
N SER A 158 -19.16 33.57 9.20
CA SER A 158 -20.60 33.37 9.02
C SER A 158 -20.90 32.00 8.39
N ALA A 159 -22.05 31.39 8.69
CA ALA A 159 -22.43 30.11 8.08
C ALA A 159 -22.51 30.18 6.54
N ARG A 160 -22.89 31.34 5.98
CA ARG A 160 -22.90 31.61 4.53
C ARG A 160 -21.49 31.67 3.94
N GLU A 161 -20.55 32.24 4.67
CA GLU A 161 -19.14 32.33 4.29
C GLU A 161 -18.46 30.94 4.36
N LEU A 162 -18.72 30.16 5.43
CA LEU A 162 -18.28 28.77 5.53
C LEU A 162 -18.82 27.92 4.37
N ALA A 163 -20.12 28.00 4.06
CA ALA A 163 -20.72 27.26 2.96
C ALA A 163 -20.12 27.63 1.58
N HIS A 164 -19.81 28.91 1.36
CA HIS A 164 -19.15 29.35 0.13
C HIS A 164 -17.69 28.89 0.04
N LEU A 165 -16.97 28.85 1.17
CA LEU A 165 -15.60 28.31 1.21
C LEU A 165 -15.59 26.79 0.99
N ASP A 166 -16.51 26.05 1.62
CA ASP A 166 -16.73 24.62 1.41
C ASP A 166 -17.04 24.28 -0.07
N GLU A 167 -17.91 25.04 -0.73
CA GLU A 167 -18.17 24.89 -2.18
C GLU A 167 -16.86 24.96 -3.01
N ARG A 168 -15.96 25.88 -2.65
CA ARG A 168 -14.67 26.07 -3.32
C ARG A 168 -13.66 24.97 -2.97
N VAL A 169 -13.62 24.51 -1.72
CA VAL A 169 -12.84 23.34 -1.28
C VAL A 169 -13.27 22.10 -2.06
N ARG A 170 -14.57 21.78 -2.09
CA ARG A 170 -15.11 20.64 -2.85
C ARG A 170 -14.86 20.74 -4.35
N LYS A 171 -14.85 21.97 -4.91
CA LYS A 171 -14.49 22.17 -6.32
C LYS A 171 -13.01 21.83 -6.57
N LEU A 172 -12.10 22.34 -5.74
CA LEU A 172 -10.67 22.01 -5.84
C LEU A 172 -10.40 20.53 -5.59
N ALA A 173 -11.06 19.92 -4.59
CA ALA A 173 -10.96 18.49 -4.32
C ALA A 173 -11.29 17.63 -5.56
N ARG A 174 -12.38 17.95 -6.28
CA ARG A 174 -12.72 17.25 -7.53
C ARG A 174 -11.73 17.50 -8.67
N GLN A 175 -10.99 18.60 -8.67
CA GLN A 175 -9.99 18.90 -9.69
C GLN A 175 -8.64 18.24 -9.38
N LEU A 176 -8.23 18.19 -8.11
CA LEU A 176 -6.96 17.62 -7.64
C LEU A 176 -7.04 16.09 -7.43
N GLY A 177 -8.23 15.58 -7.09
CA GLY A 177 -8.50 14.13 -6.97
C GLY A 177 -8.45 13.38 -8.31
N SER A 178 -8.59 14.09 -9.43
CA SER A 178 -8.49 13.53 -10.79
C SER A 178 -7.11 13.73 -11.44
N THR A 179 -6.05 13.92 -10.64
CA THR A 179 -4.66 14.04 -11.11
C THR A 179 -3.80 12.90 -10.54
N VAL A 180 -2.54 12.84 -10.94
CA VAL A 180 -1.54 11.90 -10.38
C VAL A 180 -1.35 12.01 -8.86
N TRP A 181 -1.72 13.14 -8.25
CA TRP A 181 -1.69 13.31 -6.79
C TRP A 181 -2.86 12.62 -6.07
N ARG A 182 -3.89 12.15 -6.80
CA ARG A 182 -5.12 11.48 -6.32
C ARG A 182 -5.73 12.17 -5.08
N ALA A 183 -5.60 13.50 -4.98
CA ALA A 183 -5.67 14.22 -3.71
C ALA A 183 -7.09 14.37 -3.14
N HIS A 184 -7.23 14.21 -1.83
CA HIS A 184 -8.50 14.33 -1.10
C HIS A 184 -8.46 15.45 -0.05
N THR A 185 -9.61 15.89 0.45
CA THR A 185 -9.68 16.89 1.52
C THR A 185 -9.01 16.37 2.79
N ALA A 186 -8.14 17.18 3.41
CA ALA A 186 -7.55 16.87 4.71
C ALA A 186 -8.63 16.99 5.82
N PRO A 187 -8.86 15.95 6.66
CA PRO A 187 -9.80 16.05 7.78
C PRO A 187 -9.49 17.21 8.73
N ALA A 188 -10.50 17.74 9.41
CA ALA A 188 -10.32 18.80 10.41
C ALA A 188 -9.32 18.40 11.52
N GLU A 189 -9.25 17.11 11.87
CA GLU A 189 -8.26 16.52 12.77
C GLU A 189 -6.84 16.65 12.24
N VAL A 190 -6.60 16.36 10.95
CA VAL A 190 -5.26 16.41 10.34
C VAL A 190 -4.78 17.85 10.20
N ILE A 191 -5.66 18.77 9.81
CA ILE A 191 -5.33 20.21 9.79
C ILE A 191 -5.00 20.70 11.22
N SER A 192 -5.75 20.25 12.23
CA SER A 192 -5.49 20.56 13.63
C SER A 192 -4.18 19.95 14.15
N TRP A 193 -3.83 18.74 13.71
CA TRP A 193 -2.57 18.07 14.03
C TRP A 193 -1.37 18.77 13.40
N LEU A 194 -1.45 19.12 12.11
CA LEU A 194 -0.43 19.92 11.40
C LEU A 194 -0.13 21.24 12.13
N ILE A 195 -1.15 21.88 12.70
CA ILE A 195 -1.02 23.12 13.46
C ILE A 195 -0.48 22.85 14.88
N SER A 196 -1.01 21.85 15.58
CA SER A 196 -0.59 21.55 16.95
C SER A 196 0.84 21.03 17.03
N ARG A 197 1.30 20.27 16.02
CA ARG A 197 2.65 19.68 15.97
C ARG A 197 3.76 20.73 15.99
N GLU A 198 3.53 21.88 15.39
CA GLU A 198 4.47 23.01 15.37
C GLU A 198 4.46 23.84 16.68
N MET A 199 3.47 23.61 17.54
CA MET A 199 3.26 24.31 18.83
C MET A 199 3.60 23.41 20.03
N HIS A 200 3.39 22.11 19.88
CA HIS A 200 3.53 21.06 20.86
C HIS A 200 4.11 19.83 20.13
N ARG A 201 5.44 19.67 20.18
CA ARG A 201 6.08 18.41 19.81
C ARG A 201 5.79 17.40 20.93
N GLY A 202 5.55 16.13 20.59
CA GLY A 202 4.91 15.14 21.46
C GLY A 202 3.39 15.05 21.28
N ALA A 203 2.79 13.95 21.77
CA ALA A 203 1.43 13.55 21.41
C ALA A 203 0.32 14.42 22.05
N VAL A 204 -0.16 15.43 21.31
CA VAL A 204 -1.42 16.12 21.59
C VAL A 204 -2.56 15.51 20.77
N ALA A 205 -3.57 14.97 21.43
CA ALA A 205 -4.77 14.46 20.78
C ALA A 205 -5.54 15.60 20.08
N ALA A 206 -5.65 15.53 18.75
CA ALA A 206 -6.42 16.49 17.97
C ALA A 206 -7.92 16.46 18.35
N PRO A 207 -8.64 17.60 18.37
CA PRO A 207 -10.07 17.62 18.64
C PRO A 207 -10.85 16.79 17.61
N ARG A 208 -11.56 15.75 18.07
CA ARG A 208 -12.28 14.81 17.20
C ARG A 208 -13.53 15.45 16.55
N ARG A 209 -13.57 15.40 15.22
CA ARG A 209 -14.63 15.65 14.23
C ARG A 209 -15.29 17.04 14.18
N GLY A 210 -15.36 17.59 12.96
CA GLY A 210 -16.23 18.70 12.58
C GLY A 210 -15.63 20.11 12.74
N LEU A 211 -16.50 21.10 12.91
CA LEU A 211 -16.14 22.53 12.92
C LEU A 211 -15.46 22.96 14.23
N ILE A 212 -14.12 23.02 14.21
CA ILE A 212 -13.30 23.43 15.37
C ILE A 212 -13.19 24.95 15.40
N THR A 213 -13.66 25.56 16.49
CA THR A 213 -13.64 27.02 16.73
C THR A 213 -13.42 27.34 18.21
N GLY A 214 -13.20 28.62 18.53
CA GLY A 214 -13.25 29.13 19.90
C GLY A 214 -12.24 28.47 20.84
N ALA A 215 -12.73 27.97 21.99
CA ALA A 215 -11.86 27.42 23.04
C ALA A 215 -11.07 26.18 22.61
N SER A 216 -11.58 25.35 21.69
CA SER A 216 -10.82 24.20 21.16
C SER A 216 -9.72 24.65 20.22
N LEU A 217 -9.95 25.70 19.42
CA LEU A 217 -8.93 26.28 18.54
C LEU A 217 -7.84 27.01 19.33
N ALA A 218 -8.21 27.70 20.42
CA ALA A 218 -7.24 28.35 21.31
C ALA A 218 -6.29 27.37 22.03
N ARG A 219 -6.70 26.11 22.24
CA ARG A 219 -5.83 25.05 22.79
C ARG A 219 -4.86 24.48 21.75
N LEU A 220 -5.18 24.53 20.45
CA LEU A 220 -4.24 24.12 19.40
C LEU A 220 -3.05 25.07 19.31
N THR A 221 -3.25 26.35 19.62
CA THR A 221 -2.24 27.42 19.55
C THR A 221 -1.74 27.89 20.92
N SER A 222 -1.92 27.11 22.00
CA SER A 222 -1.48 27.48 23.34
C SER A 222 -0.04 27.05 23.68
N GLY A 223 0.67 26.46 22.72
CA GLY A 223 2.03 25.98 22.91
C GLY A 223 3.05 27.10 23.13
N ARG A 224 4.15 26.77 23.80
CA ARG A 224 5.25 27.71 24.05
C ARG A 224 6.46 27.30 23.23
N VAL A 225 6.76 28.08 22.21
CA VAL A 225 7.99 27.99 21.42
C VAL A 225 8.85 29.21 21.71
N VAL A 226 10.14 28.99 21.99
CA VAL A 226 11.13 30.04 22.24
C VAL A 226 12.23 29.95 21.18
N PRO A 227 12.32 30.92 20.25
CA PRO A 227 13.40 30.96 19.27
C PRO A 227 14.70 31.45 19.89
N TYR A 228 15.80 30.84 19.45
CA TYR A 228 17.19 31.23 19.64
C TYR A 228 17.79 31.57 18.26
N THR A 229 19.08 31.91 18.20
CA THR A 229 19.78 32.20 16.93
C THR A 229 19.70 31.02 15.95
N ASP A 230 19.88 29.80 16.42
CA ASP A 230 20.14 28.61 15.58
C ASP A 230 19.12 27.48 15.77
N HIS A 231 18.23 27.58 16.77
CA HIS A 231 17.17 26.62 17.04
C HIS A 231 15.94 27.25 17.70
N LEU A 232 14.91 26.44 17.87
CA LEU A 232 13.70 26.65 18.66
C LEU A 232 13.73 25.69 19.85
N ARG A 233 13.24 26.14 21.01
CA ARG A 233 12.90 25.26 22.14
C ARG A 233 11.39 25.20 22.26
N ILE A 234 10.84 24.01 22.11
CA ILE A 234 9.40 23.74 22.18
C ILE A 234 9.12 23.13 23.56
N TYR A 235 8.16 23.71 24.29
CA TYR A 235 7.90 23.35 25.68
C TYR A 235 6.58 22.59 25.85
N ASP A 236 6.57 21.62 26.77
CA ASP A 236 5.39 20.85 27.13
C ASP A 236 4.41 21.65 28.03
N THR A 237 3.26 21.05 28.33
CA THR A 237 2.25 21.65 29.22
C THR A 237 2.70 21.83 30.68
N ARG A 238 3.81 21.21 31.09
CA ARG A 238 4.45 21.35 32.40
C ARG A 238 5.59 22.38 32.40
N GLY A 239 5.90 22.97 31.24
CA GLY A 239 6.98 23.94 31.07
C GLY A 239 8.39 23.33 31.01
N GLN A 240 8.52 22.02 30.80
CA GLN A 240 9.78 21.36 30.42
C GLN A 240 10.02 21.51 28.92
N ILE A 241 11.26 21.33 28.47
CA ILE A 241 11.55 21.24 27.03
C ILE A 241 11.03 19.88 26.54
N ALA A 242 10.26 19.89 25.46
CA ALA A 242 9.66 18.72 24.82
C ALA A 242 10.39 18.33 23.53
N ALA A 243 11.02 19.30 22.86
CA ALA A 243 11.89 19.09 21.72
C ALA A 243 12.75 20.35 21.47
N TYR A 244 13.89 20.14 20.82
CA TYR A 244 14.63 21.16 20.09
C TYR A 244 14.33 21.01 18.59
N THR A 245 14.19 22.12 17.87
CA THR A 245 13.91 22.12 16.42
C THR A 245 14.76 23.18 15.73
N THR A 246 15.42 22.86 14.62
CA THR A 246 16.08 23.84 13.75
C THR A 246 15.41 23.86 12.38
N VAL A 247 15.16 25.07 11.88
CA VAL A 247 14.66 25.30 10.52
C VAL A 247 15.82 25.63 9.59
N LEU A 248 16.05 24.78 8.61
CA LEU A 248 17.05 24.94 7.57
C LEU A 248 16.39 25.50 6.30
N ALA A 249 17.12 26.32 5.56
CA ALA A 249 16.75 26.77 4.22
C ALA A 249 17.66 26.10 3.19
N MET A 250 17.08 25.64 2.08
CA MET A 250 17.86 25.13 0.94
C MET A 250 18.18 26.35 0.07
N THR A 251 19.40 26.87 0.20
CA THR A 251 19.80 28.19 -0.30
C THR A 251 20.31 28.18 -1.73
N ASP A 252 20.78 27.02 -2.23
CA ASP A 252 21.27 26.86 -3.60
C ASP A 252 21.01 25.44 -4.12
N PHE A 253 20.92 25.30 -5.45
CA PHE A 253 20.66 24.04 -6.17
C PHE A 253 21.56 23.97 -7.42
N PRO A 254 21.95 22.78 -7.89
CA PRO A 254 22.74 22.65 -9.11
C PRO A 254 21.96 23.14 -10.34
N GLU A 255 22.69 23.61 -11.38
CA GLU A 255 22.09 24.13 -12.62
C GLU A 255 21.22 23.10 -13.35
N GLU A 256 21.60 21.82 -13.26
CA GLU A 256 20.86 20.68 -13.80
C GLU A 256 20.48 19.73 -12.66
N LEU A 257 19.22 19.25 -12.65
CA LEU A 257 18.65 18.40 -11.60
C LEU A 257 18.20 17.06 -12.18
N GLU A 258 19.11 16.09 -12.19
CA GLU A 258 18.87 14.75 -12.73
C GLU A 258 17.88 13.93 -11.87
N THR A 259 17.11 13.08 -12.53
CA THR A 259 16.09 12.20 -11.92
C THR A 259 16.25 10.79 -12.54
N PRO A 260 16.39 9.72 -11.74
CA PRO A 260 16.57 9.72 -10.29
C PRO A 260 17.87 10.40 -9.85
N GLY A 261 17.96 10.84 -8.60
CA GLY A 261 19.13 11.57 -8.08
C GLY A 261 18.81 12.91 -7.41
N ALA A 262 19.60 13.95 -7.69
CA ALA A 262 19.50 15.26 -7.03
C ALA A 262 18.15 15.97 -7.24
N GLY A 263 17.47 15.69 -8.35
CA GLY A 263 16.12 16.16 -8.62
C GLY A 263 15.11 15.76 -7.55
N GLU A 264 15.26 14.57 -6.96
CA GLU A 264 14.28 13.92 -6.08
C GLU A 264 14.29 14.44 -4.62
N TRP A 265 14.69 15.69 -4.40
CA TRP A 265 15.05 16.25 -3.09
C TRP A 265 13.94 16.28 -2.01
N LEU A 266 12.68 15.94 -2.34
CA LEU A 266 11.61 15.68 -1.35
C LEU A 266 11.24 14.21 -1.22
N ARG A 267 11.50 13.35 -2.22
CA ARG A 267 11.35 11.88 -2.09
C ARG A 267 12.38 11.32 -1.12
N THR A 268 13.62 11.82 -1.18
CA THR A 268 14.76 11.32 -0.40
C THR A 268 14.77 11.70 1.09
N LEU A 269 13.73 12.36 1.61
CA LEU A 269 13.63 12.73 3.04
C LEU A 269 13.62 11.50 3.98
N SER A 270 13.17 10.35 3.49
CA SER A 270 13.17 9.06 4.20
C SER A 270 14.48 8.28 4.08
N GLU A 271 15.45 8.78 3.31
CA GLU A 271 16.76 8.13 3.10
C GLU A 271 17.82 8.68 4.08
N ILE A 272 17.48 9.68 4.91
CA ILE A 272 18.42 10.42 5.75
C ILE A 272 18.72 9.65 7.04
N LYS A 273 19.96 9.22 7.20
CA LYS A 273 20.48 8.55 8.40
C LYS A 273 21.42 9.46 9.18
N ALA A 274 21.40 9.35 10.51
CA ALA A 274 22.46 9.80 11.40
C ALA A 274 23.12 8.59 12.05
N ILE A 275 24.28 8.79 12.66
CA ILE A 275 24.95 7.82 13.53
C ILE A 275 24.71 8.25 14.98
N ASP A 276 24.33 7.32 15.85
CA ASP A 276 24.13 7.58 17.29
C ASP A 276 25.42 7.39 18.13
N ASP A 277 25.31 7.60 19.45
CA ASP A 277 26.42 7.50 20.41
C ASP A 277 27.02 6.07 20.49
N ASP A 278 26.25 5.02 20.19
CA ASP A 278 26.70 3.63 20.17
C ASP A 278 27.28 3.22 18.80
N GLY A 279 27.04 4.03 17.76
CA GLY A 279 27.55 3.84 16.41
C GLY A 279 26.58 3.18 15.43
N GLU A 280 25.28 3.10 15.75
CA GLU A 280 24.25 2.53 14.88
C GLU A 280 23.62 3.59 13.95
N GLU A 281 23.13 3.16 12.79
CA GLU A 281 22.41 4.03 11.82
C GLU A 281 20.95 4.23 12.23
N ILE A 282 20.57 5.47 12.54
CA ILE A 282 19.21 5.86 12.95
C ILE A 282 18.52 6.78 11.95
N ASP A 283 17.20 6.61 11.79
CA ASP A 283 16.36 7.37 10.84
C ASP A 283 16.10 8.81 11.30
N VAL A 284 16.61 9.80 10.55
CA VAL A 284 16.37 11.22 10.84
C VAL A 284 15.02 11.63 10.25
N THR A 285 14.05 11.90 11.12
CA THR A 285 12.68 12.25 10.72
C THR A 285 12.58 13.73 10.30
N VAL A 286 13.00 14.04 9.07
CA VAL A 286 13.01 15.42 8.53
C VAL A 286 11.68 15.82 7.91
N GLU A 287 11.13 16.95 8.35
CA GLU A 287 9.91 17.52 7.78
C GLU A 287 10.23 18.58 6.74
N ALA A 288 9.44 18.69 5.68
CA ALA A 288 9.55 19.77 4.71
C ALA A 288 8.36 20.72 4.78
N SER A 289 8.63 22.01 4.55
CA SER A 289 7.63 23.06 4.41
C SER A 289 8.02 23.96 3.24
N VAL A 290 7.31 23.85 2.13
CA VAL A 290 7.61 24.58 0.89
C VAL A 290 6.45 25.51 0.56
N ARG A 291 6.67 26.82 0.64
CA ARG A 291 5.74 27.82 0.06
C ARG A 291 6.05 27.93 -1.42
N PHE A 292 5.05 27.80 -2.30
CA PHE A 292 5.28 27.86 -3.74
C PHE A 292 4.11 28.47 -4.52
N ARG A 293 4.37 28.86 -5.77
CA ARG A 293 3.38 29.43 -6.70
C ARG A 293 3.74 29.10 -8.14
N VAL A 294 2.78 28.56 -8.90
CA VAL A 294 2.99 28.17 -10.31
C VAL A 294 2.72 29.38 -11.20
N LEU A 295 3.78 30.00 -11.72
CA LEU A 295 3.69 31.28 -12.40
C LEU A 295 2.95 31.16 -13.72
N THR A 296 1.79 31.82 -13.86
CA THR A 296 1.08 31.79 -15.15
C THR A 296 1.92 32.46 -16.24
N LYS A 297 1.68 32.11 -17.51
CA LYS A 297 2.38 32.68 -18.68
C LYS A 297 2.40 34.22 -18.73
N LYS A 298 1.44 34.90 -18.08
CA LYS A 298 1.45 36.36 -17.87
C LYS A 298 2.47 36.79 -16.81
N THR A 299 2.44 36.14 -15.66
CA THR A 299 3.23 36.51 -14.47
C THR A 299 4.69 36.09 -14.61
N ALA A 300 4.97 34.89 -15.13
CA ALA A 300 6.33 34.46 -15.52
C ALA A 300 6.97 35.45 -16.51
N ARG A 301 6.24 35.88 -17.55
CA ARG A 301 6.71 36.90 -18.50
C ARG A 301 6.98 38.25 -17.85
N HIS A 302 6.20 38.65 -16.83
CA HIS A 302 6.41 39.90 -16.11
C HIS A 302 7.69 39.83 -15.27
N LEU A 303 7.86 38.76 -14.49
CA LEU A 303 9.05 38.51 -13.67
C LEU A 303 10.33 38.54 -14.51
N VAL A 304 10.38 37.75 -15.59
CA VAL A 304 11.53 37.70 -16.52
C VAL A 304 11.76 39.05 -17.22
N ASP A 305 10.72 39.86 -17.48
CA ASP A 305 10.91 41.22 -17.98
C ASP A 305 11.47 42.20 -16.93
N GLU A 306 11.11 42.07 -15.65
CA GLU A 306 11.67 42.88 -14.55
C GLU A 306 13.13 42.49 -14.26
N THR A 307 13.45 41.20 -14.08
CA THR A 307 14.82 40.73 -13.88
C THR A 307 15.75 41.22 -15.00
N ARG A 308 15.28 41.11 -16.26
CA ARG A 308 16.02 41.61 -17.43
C ARG A 308 16.15 43.14 -17.50
N LYS A 309 15.18 43.90 -16.98
CA LYS A 309 15.31 45.37 -16.81
C LYS A 309 16.34 45.70 -15.74
N SER A 310 16.33 44.98 -14.61
CA SER A 310 17.26 45.16 -13.51
C SER A 310 18.70 44.95 -13.97
N ALA A 311 19.01 43.77 -14.55
CA ALA A 311 20.32 43.48 -15.14
C ALA A 311 20.74 44.54 -16.18
N LYS A 312 19.80 45.02 -17.00
CA LYS A 312 20.08 46.06 -18.00
C LYS A 312 20.43 47.43 -17.38
N GLU A 313 19.78 47.86 -16.30
CA GLU A 313 20.13 49.14 -15.63
C GLU A 313 21.32 48.98 -14.67
N GLN A 314 21.58 47.79 -14.12
CA GLN A 314 22.85 47.43 -13.47
C GLN A 314 24.01 47.59 -14.47
N ARG A 315 23.93 46.94 -15.64
CA ARG A 315 24.94 47.09 -16.72
C ARG A 315 25.12 48.54 -17.15
N ARG A 316 24.02 49.30 -17.24
CA ARG A 316 24.02 50.73 -17.57
C ARG A 316 24.51 51.63 -16.43
N SER A 317 24.57 51.14 -15.19
CA SER A 317 25.15 51.84 -14.06
C SER A 317 26.65 51.55 -13.92
N ALA A 318 27.05 50.29 -14.11
CA ALA A 318 28.46 49.90 -14.24
C ALA A 318 29.14 50.70 -15.36
N ALA A 319 28.56 50.71 -16.57
CA ALA A 319 29.04 51.49 -17.71
C ALA A 319 28.89 53.04 -17.59
N LYS A 320 28.59 53.58 -16.40
CA LYS A 320 28.68 55.00 -16.04
C LYS A 320 29.65 55.28 -14.89
N GLY A 321 30.05 54.26 -14.14
CA GLY A 321 31.03 54.35 -13.06
C GLY A 321 32.44 54.10 -13.59
N THR A 322 33.45 54.43 -12.78
CA THR A 322 34.86 54.12 -13.07
C THR A 322 35.20 52.66 -12.73
N ALA A 323 34.32 51.73 -13.10
CA ALA A 323 34.52 50.29 -13.01
C ALA A 323 34.67 49.76 -14.45
N GLU A 324 35.87 49.29 -14.79
CA GLU A 324 36.31 49.22 -16.19
C GLU A 324 35.74 48.03 -16.97
N GLU A 325 35.12 47.06 -16.29
CA GLU A 325 34.41 45.93 -16.90
C GLU A 325 32.96 45.83 -16.39
N THR A 326 32.03 45.57 -17.31
CA THR A 326 30.72 45.02 -16.95
C THR A 326 30.86 43.51 -16.79
N ALA A 327 30.78 43.00 -15.56
CA ALA A 327 30.87 41.56 -15.29
C ALA A 327 30.01 40.75 -16.26
N ASP A 328 30.60 39.75 -16.90
CA ASP A 328 29.97 38.99 -17.99
C ASP A 328 28.67 38.32 -17.56
N GLU A 329 28.57 37.91 -16.29
CA GLU A 329 27.36 37.48 -15.58
C GLU A 329 26.12 38.34 -15.87
N ILE A 330 26.28 39.67 -15.94
CA ILE A 330 25.17 40.62 -16.17
C ILE A 330 24.75 40.61 -17.65
N VAL A 331 25.70 40.43 -18.56
CA VAL A 331 25.45 40.29 -20.00
C VAL A 331 24.76 38.94 -20.27
N GLU A 332 25.24 37.89 -19.62
CA GLU A 332 24.71 36.54 -19.71
C GLU A 332 23.32 36.43 -19.09
N THR A 333 23.06 37.10 -17.95
CA THR A 333 21.72 37.27 -17.40
C THR A 333 20.76 37.93 -18.40
N GLU A 334 21.19 38.95 -19.17
CA GLU A 334 20.34 39.52 -20.23
C GLU A 334 20.16 38.58 -21.45
N ARG A 335 21.05 37.59 -21.64
CA ARG A 335 20.95 36.53 -22.65
C ARG A 335 19.97 35.45 -22.19
N VAL A 336 20.18 34.85 -21.02
CA VAL A 336 19.34 33.80 -20.44
C VAL A 336 17.91 34.29 -20.22
N MET A 337 17.70 35.49 -19.65
CA MET A 337 16.33 36.04 -19.50
C MET A 337 15.65 36.34 -20.85
N ARG A 338 16.39 36.45 -21.96
CA ARG A 338 15.82 36.56 -23.31
C ARG A 338 15.49 35.20 -23.91
N GLU A 339 16.25 34.16 -23.55
CA GLU A 339 16.04 32.74 -23.87
C GLU A 339 14.79 32.20 -23.13
N VAL A 340 14.77 32.24 -21.80
CA VAL A 340 13.62 31.87 -20.96
C VAL A 340 12.34 32.59 -21.42
N LYS A 341 12.41 33.89 -21.74
CA LYS A 341 11.26 34.63 -22.30
C LYS A 341 10.82 34.13 -23.67
N ARG A 342 11.74 33.73 -24.56
CA ARG A 342 11.40 33.14 -25.86
C ARG A 342 10.62 31.85 -25.66
N ASP A 343 10.99 31.05 -24.66
CA ASP A 343 10.52 29.68 -24.54
C ASP A 343 9.22 29.59 -23.72
N ILE A 344 9.04 30.43 -22.70
CA ILE A 344 7.70 30.72 -22.12
C ILE A 344 6.69 31.09 -23.21
N ASN A 345 7.14 31.76 -24.28
CA ASN A 345 6.28 32.10 -25.41
C ASN A 345 6.09 30.95 -26.42
N ARG A 346 7.14 30.18 -26.74
CA ARG A 346 7.16 29.18 -27.82
C ARG A 346 6.91 27.72 -27.38
N SER A 347 7.67 27.20 -26.43
CA SER A 347 7.54 25.82 -25.95
C SER A 347 6.43 25.66 -24.92
N GLY A 348 6.12 26.73 -24.18
CA GLY A 348 5.13 26.68 -23.10
C GLY A 348 5.74 26.54 -21.71
N LEU A 349 7.07 26.65 -21.60
CA LEU A 349 7.85 26.70 -20.36
C LEU A 349 7.09 27.40 -19.23
N THR A 350 6.85 26.65 -18.15
CA THR A 350 6.18 27.11 -16.94
C THR A 350 7.21 27.20 -15.82
N LEU A 351 7.13 28.26 -15.02
CA LEU A 351 8.04 28.51 -13.91
C LEU A 351 7.33 28.33 -12.58
N VAL A 352 8.07 27.89 -11.56
CA VAL A 352 7.62 27.86 -10.17
C VAL A 352 8.50 28.83 -9.38
N GLU A 353 7.86 29.65 -8.55
CA GLU A 353 8.49 30.42 -7.48
C GLU A 353 8.31 29.60 -6.19
N ASP A 354 9.40 29.25 -5.51
CA ASP A 354 9.36 28.39 -4.31
C ASP A 354 10.35 28.77 -3.21
N HIS A 355 10.00 28.41 -1.97
CA HIS A 355 10.74 28.72 -0.75
C HIS A 355 10.80 27.43 0.10
N PRO A 356 11.79 26.56 -0.13
CA PRO A 356 11.91 25.29 0.57
C PRO A 356 12.54 25.47 1.95
N ARG A 357 11.90 24.89 2.96
CA ARG A 357 12.38 24.80 4.35
C ARG A 357 12.36 23.35 4.80
N LEU A 358 13.38 22.95 5.54
CA LEU A 358 13.45 21.66 6.24
C LEU A 358 13.38 21.94 7.75
N LEU A 359 12.63 21.12 8.48
CA LEU A 359 12.52 21.21 9.94
C LEU A 359 13.07 19.91 10.52
N VAL A 360 14.23 20.02 11.17
CA VAL A 360 14.90 18.94 11.89
C VAL A 360 14.55 19.09 13.37
N SER A 361 14.19 18.00 14.05
CA SER A 361 13.83 18.02 15.48
C SER A 361 14.38 16.81 16.23
N ALA A 362 14.76 17.01 17.49
CA ALA A 362 15.19 15.95 18.39
C ALA A 362 14.82 16.27 19.86
N ASP A 363 14.97 15.26 20.73
CA ASP A 363 14.62 15.38 22.15
C ASP A 363 15.73 16.07 22.97
N THR A 364 17.00 15.82 22.64
CA THR A 364 18.16 16.58 23.16
C THR A 364 18.62 17.67 22.19
N ARG A 365 19.61 18.48 22.59
CA ARG A 365 20.21 19.49 21.72
C ARG A 365 21.35 18.89 20.89
N GLU A 366 22.03 17.92 21.48
CA GLU A 366 23.16 17.18 20.96
C GLU A 366 22.71 16.31 19.77
N ASP A 367 21.61 15.57 19.91
CA ASP A 367 20.94 14.86 18.81
C ASP A 367 20.57 15.80 17.65
N LEU A 368 20.06 17.00 17.96
CA LEU A 368 19.65 17.98 16.94
C LEU A 368 20.84 18.49 16.12
N GLU A 369 22.01 18.67 16.74
CA GLU A 369 23.25 19.05 16.03
C GLU A 369 23.67 17.92 15.08
N ALA A 370 23.72 16.67 15.55
CA ALA A 370 24.03 15.50 14.73
C ALA A 370 23.03 15.30 13.56
N TYR A 371 21.73 15.50 13.82
CA TYR A 371 20.69 15.37 12.79
C TYR A 371 20.75 16.52 11.77
N VAL A 372 21.11 17.74 12.18
CA VAL A 372 21.28 18.87 11.25
C VAL A 372 22.50 18.64 10.35
N ASP A 373 23.62 18.17 10.90
CA ASP A 373 24.82 17.85 10.12
C ASP A 373 24.56 16.71 9.13
N ALA A 374 23.84 15.66 9.54
CA ALA A 374 23.42 14.56 8.64
C ALA A 374 22.54 15.05 7.47
N VAL A 375 21.62 15.98 7.73
CA VAL A 375 20.79 16.61 6.68
C VAL A 375 21.62 17.46 5.74
N ILE A 376 22.56 18.26 6.26
CA ILE A 376 23.44 19.09 5.43
C ILE A 376 24.33 18.21 4.54
N ALA A 377 24.89 17.12 5.07
CA ALA A 377 25.69 16.17 4.30
C ALA A 377 24.89 15.50 3.17
N HIS A 378 23.71 14.94 3.48
CA HIS A 378 22.84 14.26 2.51
C HIS A 378 22.46 15.13 1.30
N TYR A 379 22.28 16.44 1.49
CA TYR A 379 22.00 17.38 0.41
C TYR A 379 23.28 17.91 -0.27
N ALA A 380 24.39 18.07 0.46
CA ALA A 380 25.69 18.44 -0.12
C ALA A 380 26.20 17.40 -1.12
N ASP A 381 26.05 16.10 -0.81
CA ASP A 381 26.36 14.99 -1.74
C ASP A 381 25.51 15.02 -3.02
N ARG A 382 24.38 15.72 -3.00
CA ARG A 382 23.47 15.95 -4.14
C ARG A 382 23.66 17.34 -4.79
N GLY A 383 24.72 18.07 -4.42
CA GLY A 383 25.03 19.41 -4.94
C GLY A 383 24.13 20.53 -4.44
N ILE A 384 23.30 20.28 -3.41
CA ILE A 384 22.30 21.21 -2.89
C ILE A 384 22.82 21.85 -1.60
N THR A 385 22.89 23.18 -1.56
CA THR A 385 23.36 23.88 -0.34
C THR A 385 22.21 24.05 0.64
N VAL A 386 22.39 23.53 1.86
CA VAL A 386 21.45 23.66 2.97
C VAL A 386 22.13 24.43 4.11
N ALA A 387 21.46 25.45 4.63
CA ALA A 387 21.99 26.30 5.70
C ALA A 387 20.97 26.45 6.83
N ALA A 388 21.44 26.46 8.08
CA ALA A 388 20.63 26.91 9.20
C ALA A 388 20.35 28.42 9.07
N GLY A 389 19.07 28.80 9.15
CA GLY A 389 18.67 30.21 9.10
C GLY A 389 18.99 30.93 10.42
N ALA A 390 20.27 31.24 10.62
CA ALA A 390 20.78 31.87 11.83
C ALA A 390 20.15 33.26 12.04
N ASP A 391 19.71 33.52 13.27
CA ASP A 391 18.90 34.67 13.71
C ASP A 391 17.52 34.82 13.03
N GLU A 392 17.18 33.96 12.06
CA GLU A 392 15.91 33.97 11.32
C GLU A 392 14.92 32.88 11.76
N GLN A 393 15.36 31.95 12.63
CA GLN A 393 14.59 30.78 13.09
C GLN A 393 13.12 31.08 13.44
N ARG A 394 12.85 32.22 14.10
CA ARG A 394 11.49 32.66 14.44
C ARG A 394 10.61 32.83 13.21
N ASP A 395 11.10 33.52 12.18
CA ASP A 395 10.30 33.86 11.00
C ASP A 395 10.20 32.68 10.02
N LEU A 396 11.25 31.86 9.92
CA LEU A 396 11.26 30.60 9.17
C LEU A 396 10.31 29.54 9.78
N TRP A 397 10.21 29.49 11.12
CA TRP A 397 9.20 28.67 11.81
C TRP A 397 7.78 29.20 11.59
N LEU A 398 7.55 30.51 11.72
CA LEU A 398 6.22 31.08 11.55
C LEU A 398 5.68 30.88 10.12
N GLU A 399 6.52 30.98 9.08
CA GLU A 399 6.09 30.67 7.70
C GLU A 399 5.88 29.15 7.45
N SER A 400 6.33 28.26 8.34
CA SER A 400 6.02 26.83 8.29
C SER A 400 4.59 26.50 8.75
N LEU A 401 3.92 27.42 9.46
CA LEU A 401 2.61 27.22 10.05
C LEU A 401 1.50 27.29 8.98
N PRO A 402 0.56 26.32 8.94
CA PRO A 402 -0.67 26.45 8.17
C PRO A 402 -1.42 27.76 8.51
N GLY A 403 -1.86 28.49 7.51
CA GLY A 403 -2.56 29.78 7.68
C GLY A 403 -1.68 31.02 7.86
N ASP A 404 -0.35 30.89 8.04
CA ASP A 404 0.55 32.04 7.90
C ASP A 404 0.93 32.31 6.43
N GLN A 405 1.67 33.38 6.20
CA GLN A 405 2.28 33.73 4.93
C GLN A 405 3.80 33.51 4.93
N LEU A 406 4.41 33.61 3.75
CA LEU A 406 5.86 33.77 3.57
C LEU A 406 6.37 35.01 4.34
N ARG A 407 7.53 34.86 4.99
CA ARG A 407 8.22 35.86 5.82
C ARG A 407 9.66 36.12 5.38
N VAL A 408 10.34 35.10 4.85
CA VAL A 408 11.72 35.17 4.35
C VAL A 408 11.71 34.93 2.81
N PRO A 409 11.27 35.92 2.01
CA PRO A 409 11.17 35.79 0.55
C PRO A 409 12.53 35.80 -0.15
N ASP A 410 13.57 36.28 0.53
CA ASP A 410 14.94 36.41 0.07
C ASP A 410 15.69 35.07 -0.02
N LEU A 411 15.24 34.05 0.72
CA LEU A 411 15.70 32.66 0.58
C LEU A 411 14.71 31.88 -0.29
N GLY A 412 14.67 32.18 -1.59
CA GLY A 412 13.69 31.65 -2.54
C GLY A 412 14.20 31.49 -3.96
N HIS A 413 13.62 30.54 -4.69
CA HIS A 413 14.04 30.09 -6.02
C HIS A 413 12.98 30.39 -7.08
N VAL A 414 13.42 30.54 -8.34
CA VAL A 414 12.55 30.62 -9.51
C VAL A 414 13.07 29.65 -10.56
N ARG A 415 12.50 28.44 -10.58
CA ARG A 415 12.96 27.31 -11.41
C ARG A 415 11.90 26.87 -12.43
N GLU A 416 12.27 25.99 -13.36
CA GLU A 416 11.29 25.35 -14.24
C GLU A 416 10.35 24.42 -13.44
N SER A 417 9.10 24.27 -13.88
CA SER A 417 8.14 23.36 -13.23
C SER A 417 8.61 21.91 -13.18
N THR A 418 9.35 21.41 -14.18
CA THR A 418 9.96 20.07 -14.14
C THR A 418 10.98 19.95 -13.01
N ALA A 419 11.89 20.93 -12.87
CA ALA A 419 12.87 20.98 -11.77
C ALA A 419 12.24 21.13 -10.37
N PHE A 420 11.01 21.65 -10.26
CA PHE A 420 10.27 21.68 -8.99
C PHE A 420 9.52 20.37 -8.73
N PHE A 421 8.75 19.87 -9.70
CA PHE A 421 7.94 18.66 -9.51
C PHE A 421 8.77 17.36 -9.58
N GLY A 422 9.97 17.40 -10.17
CA GLY A 422 10.99 16.34 -10.07
C GLY A 422 11.48 16.08 -8.64
N SER A 423 11.12 16.93 -7.67
CA SER A 423 11.26 16.63 -6.23
C SER A 423 10.51 15.37 -5.78
N TRP A 424 9.56 14.86 -6.58
CA TRP A 424 8.80 13.63 -6.35
C TRP A 424 8.15 13.52 -4.96
N PHE A 425 7.68 14.64 -4.40
CA PHE A 425 7.02 14.67 -3.09
C PHE A 425 5.78 13.78 -2.97
N TRP A 426 5.17 13.38 -4.10
CA TRP A 426 4.04 12.43 -4.14
C TRP A 426 4.48 11.00 -4.50
N GLY A 427 5.72 10.79 -4.95
CA GLY A 427 6.27 9.48 -5.29
C GLY A 427 6.77 8.72 -4.06
N GLY A 428 6.81 7.40 -4.17
CA GLY A 428 7.32 6.47 -3.17
C GLY A 428 6.92 5.03 -3.48
N ALA A 429 6.73 4.23 -2.42
CA ALA A 429 6.10 2.92 -2.47
C ALA A 429 4.70 2.96 -1.81
N SER A 430 3.72 2.30 -2.43
CA SER A 430 2.37 2.15 -1.86
C SER A 430 1.75 0.88 -2.44
N ILE A 431 1.22 0.00 -1.58
CA ILE A 431 0.62 -1.28 -2.01
C ILE A 431 -0.29 -1.90 -0.94
N GLY A 432 -1.25 -2.71 -1.37
CA GLY A 432 -2.08 -3.54 -0.48
C GLY A 432 -3.43 -2.92 -0.14
N ASP A 433 -4.29 -3.71 0.53
CA ASP A 433 -5.69 -3.36 0.74
C ASP A 433 -5.87 -2.11 1.64
N ALA A 434 -6.85 -1.26 1.34
CA ALA A 434 -7.10 -0.04 2.13
C ALA A 434 -7.57 -0.30 3.58
N THR A 435 -8.03 -1.52 3.87
CA THR A 435 -8.53 -1.98 5.17
C THR A 435 -8.28 -3.48 5.32
N GLY A 436 -8.26 -4.00 6.55
CA GLY A 436 -8.06 -5.43 6.82
C GLY A 436 -6.68 -5.76 7.41
N PRO A 437 -6.33 -7.04 7.51
CA PRO A 437 -5.19 -7.53 8.29
C PRO A 437 -3.85 -6.99 7.80
N ALA A 438 -2.92 -6.72 8.72
CA ALA A 438 -1.55 -6.35 8.38
C ALA A 438 -0.69 -7.61 8.21
N ILE A 439 -0.13 -7.82 7.01
CA ILE A 439 0.76 -8.94 6.70
C ILE A 439 2.25 -8.58 6.81
N GLY A 440 2.58 -7.28 6.72
CA GLY A 440 3.97 -6.82 6.66
C GLY A 440 4.11 -5.32 6.53
N TYR A 441 5.25 -4.88 6.01
CA TYR A 441 5.57 -3.47 5.79
C TYR A 441 6.30 -3.22 4.47
N LEU A 442 6.15 -2.00 3.94
CA LEU A 442 6.86 -1.49 2.78
C LEU A 442 8.36 -1.38 3.06
N THR A 443 9.19 -1.78 2.09
CA THR A 443 10.66 -1.64 2.14
C THR A 443 11.21 -0.73 1.03
N GLY A 444 10.33 0.04 0.39
CA GLY A 444 10.70 1.09 -0.56
C GLY A 444 10.98 2.42 0.14
N SER A 445 11.03 3.50 -0.65
CA SER A 445 11.38 4.85 -0.19
C SER A 445 10.33 5.53 0.69
N THR A 446 9.15 4.91 0.87
CA THR A 446 8.18 5.30 1.91
C THR A 446 7.80 4.11 2.79
N PRO A 447 8.15 4.14 4.10
CA PRO A 447 7.62 3.20 5.07
C PRO A 447 6.10 3.30 5.22
N GLY A 448 5.46 2.16 5.51
CA GLY A 448 4.02 2.04 5.73
C GLY A 448 3.61 0.58 5.89
N LEU A 449 2.50 0.33 6.61
CA LEU A 449 1.97 -1.02 6.82
C LEU A 449 1.36 -1.56 5.52
N VAL A 450 1.66 -2.81 5.19
CA VAL A 450 1.06 -3.52 4.06
C VAL A 450 -0.05 -4.40 4.59
N ARG A 451 -1.27 -4.12 4.13
CA ARG A 451 -2.48 -4.88 4.45
C ARG A 451 -2.83 -5.84 3.31
N PHE A 452 -3.38 -6.99 3.68
CA PHE A 452 -3.78 -8.03 2.75
C PHE A 452 -4.87 -8.91 3.39
N ASP A 453 -6.03 -8.98 2.75
CA ASP A 453 -7.08 -9.95 3.09
C ASP A 453 -7.26 -10.95 1.93
N ALA A 454 -6.82 -12.19 2.15
CA ALA A 454 -6.94 -13.26 1.15
C ALA A 454 -8.41 -13.57 0.77
N ALA A 455 -9.39 -13.25 1.63
CA ALA A 455 -10.81 -13.42 1.34
C ALA A 455 -11.45 -12.23 0.59
N ALA A 456 -10.82 -11.04 0.57
CA ALA A 456 -11.43 -9.81 0.06
C ALA A 456 -11.81 -9.86 -1.43
N GLY A 457 -11.04 -10.57 -2.27
CA GLY A 457 -11.38 -10.80 -3.69
C GLY A 457 -12.78 -11.39 -3.86
N SER A 458 -13.10 -12.44 -3.07
CA SER A 458 -14.40 -13.09 -3.10
C SER A 458 -15.54 -12.22 -2.55
N ALA A 459 -15.26 -11.30 -1.62
CA ALA A 459 -16.28 -10.40 -1.06
C ALA A 459 -16.75 -9.33 -2.06
N LEU A 460 -15.86 -8.95 -2.99
CA LEU A 460 -16.10 -7.92 -4.00
C LEU A 460 -16.68 -8.46 -5.32
N GLY A 461 -16.83 -9.79 -5.46
CA GLY A 461 -17.28 -10.44 -6.70
C GLY A 461 -16.23 -10.39 -7.83
N ASP A 462 -14.98 -10.08 -7.48
CA ASP A 462 -13.84 -9.89 -8.37
C ASP A 462 -13.16 -11.23 -8.71
N ALA A 463 -12.00 -11.20 -9.38
CA ALA A 463 -11.07 -12.32 -9.36
C ALA A 463 -10.59 -12.62 -7.91
N THR A 464 -10.10 -13.84 -7.67
CA THR A 464 -9.92 -14.35 -6.29
C THR A 464 -8.62 -15.13 -6.04
N THR A 465 -7.65 -15.13 -6.97
CA THR A 465 -6.40 -15.90 -6.80
C THR A 465 -5.26 -15.03 -6.28
N THR A 466 -4.65 -15.44 -5.17
CA THR A 466 -3.32 -14.97 -4.72
C THR A 466 -2.26 -16.00 -5.09
N LEU A 467 -1.11 -15.54 -5.60
CA LEU A 467 0.02 -16.39 -5.97
C LEU A 467 1.28 -16.01 -5.19
N PHE A 468 1.85 -16.96 -4.45
CA PHE A 468 3.16 -16.84 -3.80
C PHE A 468 4.20 -17.56 -4.66
N LEU A 469 5.20 -16.83 -5.18
CA LEU A 469 6.07 -17.32 -6.25
C LEU A 469 7.56 -17.14 -5.94
N GLY A 470 8.35 -18.18 -6.07
CA GLY A 470 9.82 -18.13 -5.92
C GLY A 470 10.43 -19.42 -5.37
N ARG A 471 11.76 -19.45 -5.26
CA ARG A 471 12.49 -20.66 -4.81
C ARG A 471 12.16 -21.06 -3.37
N SER A 472 12.48 -22.30 -3.02
CA SER A 472 12.33 -22.83 -1.65
C SER A 472 13.07 -21.98 -0.59
N GLY A 473 12.56 -22.04 0.64
CA GLY A 473 13.13 -21.38 1.81
C GLY A 473 13.05 -19.84 1.83
N ARG A 474 12.28 -19.19 0.95
CA ARG A 474 12.17 -17.70 0.92
C ARG A 474 11.07 -17.10 1.80
N GLY A 475 10.10 -17.90 2.26
CA GLY A 475 8.99 -17.46 3.12
C GLY A 475 7.58 -17.60 2.51
N LYS A 476 7.44 -18.16 1.30
CA LYS A 476 6.14 -18.36 0.61
C LYS A 476 5.08 -19.01 1.51
N THR A 477 5.40 -20.19 2.04
CA THR A 477 4.52 -20.98 2.90
C THR A 477 4.17 -20.23 4.19
N THR A 478 5.13 -19.53 4.80
CA THR A 478 4.90 -18.68 5.98
C THR A 478 3.90 -17.55 5.69
N ALA A 479 4.03 -16.87 4.55
CA ALA A 479 3.14 -15.79 4.16
C ALA A 479 1.72 -16.31 3.82
N ALA A 480 1.62 -17.46 3.15
CA ALA A 480 0.34 -18.14 2.91
C ALA A 480 -0.33 -18.60 4.21
N MET A 481 0.43 -19.12 5.18
CA MET A 481 -0.08 -19.51 6.51
C MET A 481 -0.57 -18.30 7.32
N LEU A 482 0.13 -17.14 7.27
CA LEU A 482 -0.32 -15.91 7.92
C LEU A 482 -1.64 -15.40 7.32
N GLY A 483 -1.73 -15.25 5.99
CA GLY A 483 -2.98 -14.86 5.33
C GLY A 483 -4.12 -15.87 5.55
N GLY A 484 -3.80 -17.15 5.71
CA GLY A 484 -4.74 -18.20 6.12
C GLY A 484 -5.25 -18.06 7.56
N LEU A 485 -4.37 -17.76 8.51
CA LEU A 485 -4.74 -17.47 9.90
C LEU A 485 -5.66 -16.25 9.97
N ASP A 486 -5.25 -15.13 9.38
CA ASP A 486 -6.06 -13.89 9.37
C ASP A 486 -7.45 -14.11 8.75
N SER A 487 -7.52 -14.88 7.66
CA SER A 487 -8.80 -15.29 7.05
C SER A 487 -9.65 -16.15 7.99
N ALA A 488 -9.04 -17.06 8.75
CA ALA A 488 -9.74 -17.91 9.71
C ALA A 488 -10.24 -17.09 10.91
N PHE A 489 -9.45 -16.15 11.44
CA PHE A 489 -9.90 -15.18 12.45
C PHE A 489 -11.08 -14.33 11.92
N ALA A 490 -11.09 -13.94 10.64
CA ALA A 490 -12.21 -13.25 9.99
C ALA A 490 -13.48 -14.11 9.80
N GLY A 491 -13.42 -15.40 10.13
CA GLY A 491 -14.54 -16.35 10.02
C GLY A 491 -14.65 -17.05 8.67
N ALA A 492 -13.58 -17.12 7.90
CA ALA A 492 -13.54 -17.95 6.69
C ALA A 492 -13.42 -19.46 7.01
N TRP A 493 -13.75 -20.27 6.02
CA TRP A 493 -13.36 -21.68 5.96
C TRP A 493 -12.02 -21.79 5.20
N VAL A 494 -10.97 -22.25 5.89
CA VAL A 494 -9.60 -22.21 5.37
C VAL A 494 -8.97 -23.60 5.37
N PRO A 495 -9.21 -24.43 4.35
CA PRO A 495 -8.44 -25.66 4.16
C PRO A 495 -7.05 -25.34 3.58
N LEU A 496 -6.03 -26.00 4.12
CA LEU A 496 -4.65 -25.93 3.66
C LEU A 496 -4.18 -27.34 3.32
N LEU A 497 -3.75 -27.58 2.08
CA LEU A 497 -3.06 -28.84 1.74
C LEU A 497 -1.63 -28.77 2.26
N ASP A 498 -1.26 -29.72 3.11
CA ASP A 498 0.11 -29.92 3.57
C ASP A 498 0.70 -31.15 2.87
N LEU A 499 1.53 -30.87 1.85
CA LEU A 499 2.14 -31.88 0.99
C LEU A 499 3.50 -32.38 1.53
N LYS A 500 4.00 -31.80 2.62
CA LYS A 500 5.35 -32.07 3.17
C LYS A 500 5.31 -32.58 4.61
N GLY A 501 4.25 -32.27 5.35
CA GLY A 501 4.15 -32.44 6.80
C GLY A 501 4.61 -31.20 7.60
N ASP A 502 5.15 -30.18 6.92
CA ASP A 502 5.84 -29.05 7.55
C ASP A 502 4.93 -27.87 7.92
N ALA A 503 3.64 -27.89 7.51
CA ALA A 503 2.71 -26.79 7.73
C ALA A 503 1.83 -26.94 8.99
N ALA A 504 1.85 -28.11 9.67
CA ALA A 504 1.01 -28.38 10.86
C ALA A 504 1.11 -27.34 11.99
N GLY A 505 2.22 -26.60 12.07
CA GLY A 505 2.41 -25.50 13.02
C GLY A 505 1.36 -24.38 12.92
N VAL A 506 0.71 -24.20 11.76
CA VAL A 506 -0.38 -23.20 11.62
C VAL A 506 -1.65 -23.61 12.37
N SER A 507 -1.93 -24.92 12.51
CA SER A 507 -2.99 -25.40 13.41
C SER A 507 -2.63 -25.19 14.88
N ALA A 508 -1.35 -25.22 15.26
CA ALA A 508 -0.92 -24.93 16.62
C ALA A 508 -1.14 -23.45 16.99
N VAL A 509 -0.89 -22.52 16.06
CA VAL A 509 -1.25 -21.09 16.25
C VAL A 509 -2.76 -20.92 16.32
N ALA A 510 -3.53 -21.53 15.41
CA ALA A 510 -5.00 -21.45 15.44
C ALA A 510 -5.57 -21.95 16.78
N ALA A 511 -5.06 -23.07 17.30
CA ALA A 511 -5.48 -23.63 18.59
C ALA A 511 -5.09 -22.76 19.80
N GLU A 512 -3.90 -22.13 19.79
CA GLU A 512 -3.43 -21.24 20.87
C GLU A 512 -4.35 -20.02 21.06
N TYR A 513 -4.94 -19.51 19.97
CA TYR A 513 -5.91 -18.41 19.99
C TYR A 513 -7.37 -18.90 19.85
N GLY A 514 -7.65 -20.19 20.07
CA GLY A 514 -9.03 -20.72 20.10
C GLY A 514 -9.81 -20.67 18.78
N VAL A 515 -9.14 -20.52 17.64
CA VAL A 515 -9.76 -20.66 16.30
C VAL A 515 -10.01 -22.14 16.03
N PRO A 516 -11.22 -22.56 15.58
CA PRO A 516 -11.51 -23.96 15.30
C PRO A 516 -10.52 -24.54 14.28
N THR A 517 -9.89 -25.65 14.63
CA THR A 517 -8.83 -26.25 13.81
C THR A 517 -8.68 -27.76 14.04
N ALA A 518 -8.09 -28.42 13.04
CA ALA A 518 -7.61 -29.79 13.11
C ALA A 518 -6.49 -30.01 12.08
N VAL A 519 -5.64 -31.00 12.33
CA VAL A 519 -4.86 -31.68 11.29
C VAL A 519 -5.62 -32.94 10.89
N ILE A 520 -5.81 -33.14 9.59
CA ILE A 520 -6.67 -34.18 9.01
C ILE A 520 -5.82 -35.05 8.08
N GLU A 521 -5.52 -36.27 8.54
CA GLU A 521 -4.74 -37.26 7.79
C GLU A 521 -5.61 -38.03 6.79
N ILE A 522 -5.37 -37.80 5.50
CA ILE A 522 -6.02 -38.50 4.40
C ILE A 522 -5.39 -39.89 4.24
N THR A 523 -6.03 -40.88 4.86
CA THR A 523 -5.66 -42.31 4.80
C THR A 523 -6.78 -43.15 4.16
N ALA A 524 -6.56 -44.45 3.99
CA ALA A 524 -7.48 -45.37 3.30
C ALA A 524 -8.92 -45.44 3.88
N GLN A 525 -9.17 -44.92 5.08
CA GLN A 525 -10.54 -44.74 5.61
C GLN A 525 -11.39 -43.82 4.71
N PHE A 526 -10.76 -42.88 4.02
CA PHE A 526 -11.40 -41.98 3.05
C PHE A 526 -11.46 -42.59 1.63
N SER A 527 -11.57 -43.92 1.50
CA SER A 527 -11.64 -44.57 0.18
C SER A 527 -12.80 -44.02 -0.67
N GLY A 528 -12.50 -43.62 -1.90
CA GLY A 528 -13.41 -42.96 -2.83
C GLY A 528 -13.74 -41.49 -2.51
N ALA A 529 -13.18 -40.87 -1.47
CA ALA A 529 -13.49 -39.48 -1.11
C ALA A 529 -12.98 -38.44 -2.13
N ALA A 530 -11.86 -38.74 -2.80
CA ALA A 530 -11.20 -37.88 -3.78
C ALA A 530 -11.49 -38.30 -5.25
N ASP A 531 -12.47 -39.18 -5.45
CA ASP A 531 -12.85 -39.72 -6.77
C ASP A 531 -13.52 -38.64 -7.64
N LEU A 532 -12.90 -38.32 -8.78
CA LEU A 532 -13.40 -37.29 -9.69
C LEU A 532 -14.79 -37.60 -10.28
N LEU A 533 -15.19 -38.88 -10.40
CA LEU A 533 -16.57 -39.24 -10.80
C LEU A 533 -17.60 -38.91 -9.72
N ARG A 534 -17.19 -38.98 -8.46
CA ARG A 534 -18.05 -38.64 -7.32
C ARG A 534 -18.05 -37.16 -7.04
N VAL A 535 -16.94 -36.47 -7.31
CA VAL A 535 -16.65 -35.10 -6.87
C VAL A 535 -17.07 -34.04 -7.89
N LEU A 536 -16.76 -34.20 -9.17
CA LEU A 536 -17.02 -33.15 -10.17
C LEU A 536 -18.50 -33.14 -10.65
N PRO A 537 -18.96 -32.06 -11.31
CA PRO A 537 -20.17 -32.09 -12.12
C PRO A 537 -20.08 -33.16 -13.23
N VAL A 538 -21.21 -33.72 -13.66
CA VAL A 538 -21.25 -34.87 -14.59
C VAL A 538 -20.46 -34.63 -15.88
N ASP A 539 -20.59 -33.45 -16.49
CA ASP A 539 -19.92 -33.13 -17.75
C ASP A 539 -18.40 -33.00 -17.59
N ASP A 540 -17.94 -32.38 -16.50
CA ASP A 540 -16.51 -32.27 -16.14
C ASP A 540 -15.94 -33.64 -15.75
N ALA A 541 -16.67 -34.42 -14.97
CA ALA A 541 -16.29 -35.75 -14.50
C ALA A 541 -16.04 -36.73 -15.66
N LEU A 542 -16.86 -36.66 -16.71
CA LEU A 542 -16.73 -37.43 -17.94
C LEU A 542 -15.44 -37.16 -18.72
N LEU A 543 -14.79 -36.01 -18.51
CA LEU A 543 -13.49 -35.66 -19.11
C LEU A 543 -12.34 -35.94 -18.13
N GLN A 544 -12.47 -35.47 -16.89
CA GLN A 544 -11.37 -35.42 -15.92
C GLN A 544 -11.08 -36.79 -15.27
N ALA A 545 -12.09 -37.65 -15.07
CA ALA A 545 -11.90 -38.94 -14.43
C ALA A 545 -11.24 -40.01 -15.33
N PRO A 546 -11.59 -40.16 -16.63
CA PRO A 546 -10.83 -41.00 -17.55
C PRO A 546 -9.36 -40.60 -17.60
N SER A 547 -9.09 -39.30 -17.68
CA SER A 547 -7.74 -38.71 -17.59
C SER A 547 -6.99 -39.17 -16.32
N GLN A 548 -7.64 -39.12 -15.15
CA GLN A 548 -7.02 -39.57 -13.90
C GLN A 548 -6.71 -41.09 -13.89
N LEU A 549 -7.59 -41.93 -14.43
CA LEU A 549 -7.30 -43.37 -14.58
C LEU A 549 -6.16 -43.62 -15.58
N MET A 550 -6.10 -42.86 -16.67
CA MET A 550 -5.02 -42.94 -17.66
C MET A 550 -3.66 -42.48 -17.10
N LEU A 551 -3.64 -41.53 -16.18
CA LEU A 551 -2.44 -41.15 -15.42
C LEU A 551 -1.91 -42.31 -14.56
N LEU A 552 -2.79 -42.96 -13.78
CA LEU A 552 -2.42 -44.09 -12.91
C LEU A 552 -1.75 -45.23 -13.70
N LEU A 553 -2.28 -45.56 -14.89
CA LEU A 553 -1.80 -46.68 -15.71
C LEU A 553 -0.31 -46.60 -16.09
N PRO A 554 0.39 -47.75 -16.15
CA PRO A 554 1.71 -47.86 -16.77
C PRO A 554 1.72 -47.35 -18.22
N PRO A 555 2.76 -46.64 -18.70
CA PRO A 555 2.79 -46.07 -20.04
C PRO A 555 2.49 -47.06 -21.16
N HIS A 556 2.97 -48.31 -21.05
CA HIS A 556 2.77 -49.36 -22.07
C HIS A 556 1.33 -49.87 -22.18
N LEU A 557 0.45 -49.59 -21.20
CA LEU A 557 -0.98 -49.95 -21.27
C LEU A 557 -1.85 -48.80 -21.79
N ARG A 558 -1.39 -47.54 -21.71
CA ARG A 558 -2.21 -46.35 -22.04
C ARG A 558 -2.82 -46.42 -23.45
N GLY A 559 -2.03 -46.74 -24.47
CA GLY A 559 -2.51 -46.85 -25.86
C GLY A 559 -3.59 -47.91 -26.11
N ALA A 560 -3.75 -48.90 -25.22
CA ALA A 560 -4.82 -49.89 -25.27
C ALA A 560 -5.99 -49.57 -24.31
N ALA A 561 -5.80 -48.63 -23.38
CA ALA A 561 -6.73 -48.31 -22.31
C ALA A 561 -7.70 -47.16 -22.63
N GLU A 562 -7.30 -46.19 -23.46
CA GLU A 562 -8.04 -44.93 -23.68
C GLU A 562 -9.53 -45.14 -24.02
N ALA A 563 -9.82 -45.84 -25.12
CA ALA A 563 -11.20 -46.08 -25.56
C ALA A 563 -11.99 -46.99 -24.60
N PRO A 564 -11.43 -48.12 -24.06
CA PRO A 564 -12.09 -48.90 -23.02
C PRO A 564 -12.40 -48.13 -21.73
N VAL A 565 -11.46 -47.32 -21.22
CA VAL A 565 -11.66 -46.50 -20.01
C VAL A 565 -12.75 -45.45 -20.27
N MET A 566 -12.71 -44.70 -21.37
CA MET A 566 -13.76 -43.73 -21.70
C MET A 566 -15.14 -44.41 -21.87
N ALA A 567 -15.20 -45.60 -22.49
CA ALA A 567 -16.44 -46.35 -22.66
C ALA A 567 -16.99 -46.87 -21.32
N ALA A 568 -16.12 -47.42 -20.46
CA ALA A 568 -16.49 -47.89 -19.12
C ALA A 568 -16.95 -46.73 -18.23
N THR A 569 -16.29 -45.56 -18.27
CA THR A 569 -16.73 -44.35 -17.57
C THR A 569 -18.08 -43.84 -18.07
N ARG A 570 -18.32 -43.82 -19.39
CA ARG A 570 -19.63 -43.43 -19.95
C ARG A 570 -20.76 -44.43 -19.61
N ALA A 571 -20.43 -45.69 -19.34
CA ALA A 571 -21.39 -46.67 -18.82
C ALA A 571 -21.60 -46.53 -17.29
N GLU A 572 -20.56 -46.15 -16.54
CA GLU A 572 -20.62 -46.01 -15.08
C GLU A 572 -21.29 -44.71 -14.62
N ILE A 573 -21.19 -43.61 -15.38
CA ILE A 573 -21.90 -42.35 -15.06
C ILE A 573 -23.44 -42.51 -15.04
N GLN A 574 -23.95 -43.61 -15.59
CA GLN A 574 -25.37 -43.98 -15.60
C GLN A 574 -25.74 -44.95 -14.45
N SER A 575 -24.80 -45.27 -13.55
CA SER A 575 -25.08 -46.09 -12.36
C SER A 575 -25.76 -45.25 -11.26
N PRO A 576 -26.40 -45.87 -10.25
CA PRO A 576 -27.02 -45.13 -9.15
C PRO A 576 -26.04 -44.41 -8.21
N ASP A 577 -24.76 -44.81 -8.20
CA ASP A 577 -23.70 -44.20 -7.37
C ASP A 577 -22.35 -44.26 -8.12
N PRO A 578 -22.16 -43.42 -9.17
CA PRO A 578 -21.00 -43.52 -10.05
C PRO A 578 -19.68 -43.41 -9.32
N SER A 579 -18.72 -44.26 -9.67
CA SER A 579 -17.37 -44.24 -9.09
C SER A 579 -16.30 -44.76 -10.04
N SER A 580 -15.08 -44.28 -9.89
CA SER A 580 -13.90 -44.80 -10.59
C SER A 580 -13.66 -46.28 -10.24
N TRP A 581 -14.06 -46.72 -9.04
CA TRP A 581 -14.09 -48.14 -8.67
C TRP A 581 -15.06 -48.94 -9.55
N GLY A 582 -16.27 -48.43 -9.80
CA GLY A 582 -17.23 -49.04 -10.74
C GLY A 582 -16.69 -49.13 -12.18
N VAL A 583 -15.92 -48.13 -12.63
CA VAL A 583 -15.20 -48.19 -13.91
C VAL A 583 -14.17 -49.33 -13.92
N ILE A 584 -13.34 -49.43 -12.88
CA ILE A 584 -12.33 -50.47 -12.72
C ILE A 584 -12.98 -51.86 -12.70
N GLN A 585 -14.09 -52.04 -11.96
CA GLN A 585 -14.85 -53.28 -11.95
C GLN A 585 -15.37 -53.68 -13.34
N ARG A 586 -15.89 -52.72 -14.15
CA ARG A 586 -16.32 -52.98 -15.53
C ARG A 586 -15.16 -53.39 -16.45
N LEU A 587 -13.98 -52.82 -16.26
CA LEU A 587 -12.78 -53.18 -17.02
C LEU A 587 -12.32 -54.61 -16.66
N CYS A 588 -12.24 -54.94 -15.36
CA CYS A 588 -11.95 -56.30 -14.87
C CYS A 588 -12.96 -57.36 -15.35
N ALA A 589 -14.22 -56.97 -15.56
CA ALA A 589 -15.31 -57.85 -16.02
C ALA A 589 -15.44 -57.96 -17.56
N SER A 590 -14.55 -57.33 -18.34
CA SER A 590 -14.63 -57.34 -19.80
C SER A 590 -14.33 -58.70 -20.42
N ASP A 591 -14.99 -59.07 -21.52
CA ASP A 591 -14.62 -60.25 -22.33
C ASP A 591 -13.24 -60.10 -23.02
N SER A 592 -12.79 -58.86 -23.26
CA SER A 592 -11.48 -58.59 -23.86
C SER A 592 -10.35 -58.74 -22.82
N GLU A 593 -9.41 -59.63 -23.09
CA GLU A 593 -8.24 -59.88 -22.24
C GLU A 593 -7.40 -58.62 -22.01
N THR A 594 -7.15 -57.84 -23.06
CA THR A 594 -6.43 -56.57 -22.98
C THR A 594 -7.12 -55.58 -22.04
N VAL A 595 -8.46 -55.51 -22.07
CA VAL A 595 -9.26 -54.63 -21.21
C VAL A 595 -9.26 -55.12 -19.76
N ARG A 596 -9.30 -56.44 -19.52
CA ARG A 596 -9.13 -57.00 -18.17
C ARG A 596 -7.76 -56.66 -17.58
N THR A 597 -6.69 -56.77 -18.37
CA THR A 597 -5.33 -56.39 -17.93
C THR A 597 -5.24 -54.92 -17.54
N VAL A 598 -5.89 -54.01 -18.28
CA VAL A 598 -6.04 -52.60 -17.91
C VAL A 598 -6.82 -52.44 -16.60
N GLY A 599 -7.91 -53.18 -16.42
CA GLY A 599 -8.70 -53.18 -15.18
C GLY A 599 -7.89 -53.66 -13.96
N PHE A 600 -7.18 -54.78 -14.07
CA PHE A 600 -6.33 -55.29 -12.98
C PHE A 600 -5.17 -54.35 -12.66
N ALA A 601 -4.49 -53.79 -13.67
CA ALA A 601 -3.41 -52.83 -13.45
C ALA A 601 -3.87 -51.51 -12.79
N LEU A 602 -5.15 -51.12 -12.96
CA LEU A 602 -5.76 -50.05 -12.17
C LEU A 602 -6.10 -50.52 -10.76
N ARG A 603 -6.70 -51.71 -10.62
CA ARG A 603 -7.11 -52.29 -9.35
C ARG A 603 -5.95 -52.40 -8.35
N ASP A 604 -4.81 -52.94 -8.79
CA ASP A 604 -3.61 -53.13 -7.97
C ASP A 604 -3.07 -51.80 -7.41
N LEU A 605 -3.31 -50.68 -8.11
CA LEU A 605 -2.92 -49.34 -7.66
C LEU A 605 -3.95 -48.71 -6.71
N VAL A 606 -5.24 -48.94 -6.91
CA VAL A 606 -6.29 -48.38 -6.04
C VAL A 606 -6.59 -49.20 -4.79
N GLU A 607 -6.07 -50.42 -4.68
CA GLU A 607 -6.02 -51.17 -3.42
C GLU A 607 -4.83 -50.76 -2.52
N THR A 608 -4.01 -49.78 -2.95
CA THR A 608 -3.00 -49.12 -2.10
C THR A 608 -3.60 -48.01 -1.21
N GLY A 609 -2.86 -47.58 -0.17
CA GLY A 609 -3.29 -46.59 0.81
C GLY A 609 -3.93 -45.33 0.20
N LEU A 610 -3.15 -44.48 -0.48
CA LEU A 610 -3.68 -43.28 -1.15
C LEU A 610 -4.45 -43.59 -2.44
N GLY A 611 -4.14 -44.68 -3.13
CA GLY A 611 -4.89 -45.09 -4.33
C GLY A 611 -6.36 -45.38 -4.03
N SER A 612 -6.65 -45.90 -2.83
CA SER A 612 -8.02 -46.16 -2.39
C SER A 612 -8.83 -44.87 -2.21
N VAL A 613 -8.21 -43.77 -1.77
CA VAL A 613 -8.84 -42.44 -1.64
C VAL A 613 -9.23 -41.88 -3.00
N VAL A 614 -8.38 -42.13 -4.01
CA VAL A 614 -8.52 -41.65 -5.39
C VAL A 614 -9.59 -42.40 -6.19
N ALA A 615 -9.64 -43.73 -6.11
CA ALA A 615 -10.50 -44.55 -6.98
C ALA A 615 -10.82 -45.95 -6.41
N GLY A 616 -10.66 -46.15 -5.10
CA GLY A 616 -11.12 -47.35 -4.40
C GLY A 616 -12.62 -47.35 -4.08
N PRO A 617 -13.14 -48.44 -3.46
CA PRO A 617 -14.55 -48.58 -3.12
C PRO A 617 -15.03 -47.47 -2.16
N PRO A 618 -16.09 -46.71 -2.47
CA PRO A 618 -16.53 -45.59 -1.64
C PRO A 618 -16.88 -46.00 -0.20
N SER A 619 -16.19 -45.43 0.80
CA SER A 619 -16.44 -45.70 2.22
C SER A 619 -17.60 -44.91 2.82
N GLY A 620 -18.11 -43.91 2.08
CA GLY A 620 -19.12 -42.95 2.55
C GLY A 620 -18.57 -41.78 3.37
N LEU A 621 -17.31 -41.86 3.85
CA LEU A 621 -16.65 -40.75 4.56
C LEU A 621 -16.18 -39.69 3.55
N SER A 622 -16.86 -38.54 3.50
CA SER A 622 -16.66 -37.54 2.43
C SER A 622 -16.72 -36.07 2.89
N SER A 623 -16.57 -35.80 4.19
CA SER A 623 -16.65 -34.42 4.71
C SER A 623 -15.40 -34.02 5.50
N LEU A 624 -14.67 -33.04 4.94
CA LEU A 624 -14.12 -31.95 5.75
C LEU A 624 -15.27 -31.36 6.59
N THR A 625 -14.96 -30.92 7.80
CA THR A 625 -15.91 -30.12 8.60
C THR A 625 -16.28 -28.85 7.84
N THR A 626 -17.55 -28.47 7.92
CA THR A 626 -18.10 -27.31 7.22
C THR A 626 -18.12 -26.05 8.10
N ASN A 627 -17.57 -26.15 9.32
CA ASN A 627 -17.45 -25.04 10.24
C ASN A 627 -16.34 -24.07 9.80
N PRO A 628 -16.52 -22.75 9.92
CA PRO A 628 -15.43 -21.77 9.86
C PRO A 628 -14.27 -22.16 10.77
N GLY A 629 -13.04 -21.83 10.36
CA GLY A 629 -11.81 -22.32 10.98
C GLY A 629 -10.74 -22.73 9.97
N LEU A 630 -9.60 -23.20 10.48
CA LEU A 630 -8.41 -23.56 9.71
C LEU A 630 -8.15 -25.06 9.75
N TRP A 631 -8.15 -25.71 8.59
CA TRP A 631 -8.18 -27.17 8.45
C TRP A 631 -6.98 -27.65 7.63
N VAL A 632 -5.93 -28.12 8.30
CA VAL A 632 -4.73 -28.64 7.63
C VAL A 632 -4.99 -30.07 7.17
N VAL A 633 -4.82 -30.33 5.88
CA VAL A 633 -5.09 -31.61 5.22
C VAL A 633 -3.77 -32.22 4.79
N GLN A 634 -3.31 -33.22 5.55
CA GLN A 634 -2.09 -33.97 5.28
C GLN A 634 -2.41 -35.27 4.53
N MET A 635 -1.47 -35.77 3.74
CA MET A 635 -1.56 -37.07 3.06
C MET A 635 -0.38 -37.95 3.47
N PRO A 636 -0.46 -38.70 4.59
CA PRO A 636 0.63 -39.57 5.02
C PRO A 636 1.02 -40.59 3.94
N GLY A 637 2.33 -40.70 3.66
CA GLY A 637 2.86 -41.55 2.59
C GLY A 637 2.71 -40.98 1.17
N LEU A 638 2.33 -39.71 1.02
CA LEU A 638 2.31 -39.03 -0.27
C LEU A 638 3.72 -38.95 -0.86
N THR A 639 3.96 -39.74 -1.91
CA THR A 639 5.16 -39.59 -2.75
C THR A 639 4.80 -38.72 -3.95
N LEU A 640 5.44 -37.56 -4.07
CA LEU A 640 5.27 -36.66 -5.22
C LEU A 640 6.47 -36.77 -6.16
N PRO A 641 6.25 -36.67 -7.49
CA PRO A 641 7.33 -36.72 -8.46
C PRO A 641 8.29 -35.54 -8.30
N SER A 642 9.60 -35.81 -8.44
CA SER A 642 10.63 -34.76 -8.41
C SER A 642 10.30 -33.59 -9.35
N PRO A 643 10.54 -32.32 -8.96
CA PRO A 643 10.35 -31.14 -9.81
C PRO A 643 11.04 -31.19 -11.18
N GLU A 644 12.06 -32.05 -11.37
CA GLU A 644 12.75 -32.23 -12.67
C GLU A 644 12.27 -33.46 -13.47
N SER A 645 11.50 -34.37 -12.86
CA SER A 645 11.06 -35.62 -13.52
C SER A 645 9.96 -35.41 -14.60
N ALA A 646 10.04 -36.16 -15.70
CA ALA A 646 9.04 -36.15 -16.77
C ALA A 646 7.85 -37.08 -16.45
N PRO A 647 6.60 -36.78 -16.88
CA PRO A 647 5.41 -37.59 -16.60
C PRO A 647 5.47 -39.07 -17.03
N GLU A 648 6.36 -39.38 -17.98
CA GLU A 648 6.60 -40.72 -18.51
C GLU A 648 7.49 -41.56 -17.58
N SER A 649 8.36 -40.94 -16.78
CA SER A 649 9.28 -41.62 -15.86
C SER A 649 8.74 -41.77 -14.44
N TRP A 650 7.61 -41.15 -14.11
CA TRP A 650 6.97 -41.25 -12.79
C TRP A 650 6.64 -42.70 -12.43
N SER A 651 7.15 -43.14 -11.27
CA SER A 651 6.86 -44.44 -10.67
C SER A 651 5.37 -44.60 -10.31
N PRO A 652 4.87 -45.83 -10.10
CA PRO A 652 3.45 -46.03 -9.82
C PRO A 652 2.93 -45.25 -8.59
N ILE A 653 3.76 -45.10 -7.55
CA ILE A 653 3.39 -44.37 -6.33
C ILE A 653 3.37 -42.84 -6.53
N GLU A 654 4.28 -42.29 -7.35
CA GLU A 654 4.25 -40.87 -7.73
C GLU A 654 3.00 -40.53 -8.56
N ARG A 655 2.56 -41.44 -9.46
CA ARG A 655 1.32 -41.26 -10.23
C ARG A 655 0.07 -41.35 -9.35
N VAL A 656 0.07 -42.22 -8.34
CA VAL A 656 -0.98 -42.25 -7.29
C VAL A 656 -0.97 -40.96 -6.47
N GLY A 657 0.20 -40.44 -6.08
CA GLY A 657 0.32 -39.19 -5.33
C GLY A 657 -0.21 -37.99 -6.09
N MET A 658 0.11 -37.86 -7.38
CA MET A 658 -0.43 -36.80 -8.25
C MET A 658 -1.95 -36.90 -8.44
N ALA A 659 -2.48 -38.12 -8.56
CA ALA A 659 -3.94 -38.33 -8.60
C ALA A 659 -4.62 -37.99 -7.26
N CYS A 660 -3.95 -38.26 -6.13
CA CYS A 660 -4.44 -37.88 -4.79
C CYS A 660 -4.48 -36.36 -4.61
N LEU A 661 -3.42 -35.65 -5.02
CA LEU A 661 -3.38 -34.18 -5.03
C LEU A 661 -4.52 -33.58 -5.86
N ARG A 662 -4.70 -34.05 -7.11
CA ARG A 662 -5.77 -33.60 -8.03
C ARG A 662 -7.17 -33.86 -7.44
N GLY A 663 -7.41 -35.06 -6.93
CA GLY A 663 -8.68 -35.44 -6.31
C GLY A 663 -9.00 -34.65 -5.04
N CYS A 664 -8.02 -34.42 -4.17
CA CYS A 664 -8.20 -33.60 -2.96
C CYS A 664 -8.51 -32.14 -3.31
N LEU A 665 -7.80 -31.56 -4.30
CA LEU A 665 -8.10 -30.21 -4.80
C LEU A 665 -9.51 -30.12 -5.39
N ALA A 666 -9.93 -31.09 -6.22
CA ALA A 666 -11.29 -31.17 -6.73
C ALA A 666 -12.33 -31.22 -5.59
N TRP A 667 -12.06 -32.02 -4.56
CA TRP A 667 -12.97 -32.24 -3.43
C TRP A 667 -13.11 -31.01 -2.52
N MET A 668 -12.01 -30.29 -2.24
CA MET A 668 -12.08 -29.00 -1.53
C MET A 668 -12.90 -27.98 -2.31
N VAL A 669 -12.66 -27.85 -3.62
CA VAL A 669 -13.35 -26.87 -4.49
C VAL A 669 -14.80 -27.26 -4.73
N ARG A 670 -15.15 -28.55 -4.81
CA ARG A 670 -16.56 -28.95 -4.77
C ARG A 670 -17.20 -28.64 -3.41
N THR A 671 -16.44 -28.77 -2.32
CA THR A 671 -16.91 -28.50 -0.97
C THR A 671 -17.22 -27.01 -0.78
N THR A 672 -16.43 -26.08 -1.32
CA THR A 672 -16.77 -24.63 -1.30
C THR A 672 -18.11 -24.29 -1.97
N GLY A 673 -18.54 -25.11 -2.94
CA GLY A 673 -19.78 -24.94 -3.70
C GLY A 673 -21.05 -25.52 -3.05
N ARG A 674 -20.94 -26.28 -1.94
CA ARG A 674 -22.13 -26.86 -1.27
C ARG A 674 -23.02 -25.77 -0.66
N ARG A 675 -24.30 -26.09 -0.42
CA ARG A 675 -25.31 -25.10 0.02
C ARG A 675 -24.96 -24.47 1.37
N GLU A 676 -24.36 -25.22 2.28
CA GLU A 676 -23.94 -24.78 3.62
C GLU A 676 -22.81 -23.74 3.62
N PHE A 677 -22.08 -23.57 2.51
CA PHE A 677 -21.02 -22.56 2.36
C PHE A 677 -21.46 -21.30 1.60
N ARG A 678 -22.73 -21.18 1.21
CA ARG A 678 -23.23 -19.97 0.52
C ARG A 678 -23.25 -18.78 1.48
N GLY A 679 -22.67 -17.66 1.07
CA GLY A 679 -22.54 -16.46 1.91
C GLY A 679 -21.45 -16.53 2.99
N ARG A 680 -20.55 -17.53 2.96
CA ARG A 680 -19.37 -17.62 3.84
C ARG A 680 -18.09 -17.32 3.05
N SER A 681 -17.14 -16.63 3.67
CA SER A 681 -15.77 -16.48 3.17
C SER A 681 -15.05 -17.84 3.13
N LYS A 682 -14.23 -18.07 2.11
CA LYS A 682 -13.53 -19.33 1.86
C LYS A 682 -12.16 -19.05 1.24
N VAL A 683 -11.11 -19.66 1.77
CA VAL A 683 -9.73 -19.47 1.28
C VAL A 683 -9.04 -20.83 1.21
N VAL A 684 -8.82 -21.35 0.00
CA VAL A 684 -8.25 -22.68 -0.22
C VAL A 684 -6.75 -22.54 -0.53
N ILE A 685 -5.90 -23.07 0.35
CA ILE A 685 -4.44 -22.94 0.25
C ILE A 685 -3.84 -24.22 -0.38
N VAL A 686 -3.11 -24.05 -1.48
CA VAL A 686 -2.58 -25.12 -2.35
C VAL A 686 -1.11 -24.85 -2.68
N PRO A 687 -0.14 -25.54 -2.03
CA PRO A 687 1.27 -25.35 -2.32
C PRO A 687 1.77 -26.18 -3.50
N GLU A 688 2.94 -25.81 -4.00
CA GLU A 688 3.71 -26.48 -5.07
C GLU A 688 2.89 -26.79 -6.34
N VAL A 689 2.02 -25.86 -6.79
CA VAL A 689 1.11 -26.09 -7.94
C VAL A 689 1.83 -26.38 -9.26
N HIS A 690 3.13 -26.08 -9.35
CA HIS A 690 4.00 -26.47 -10.48
C HIS A 690 4.03 -27.99 -10.75
N LEU A 691 3.68 -28.82 -9.76
CA LEU A 691 3.56 -30.26 -9.94
C LEU A 691 2.35 -30.63 -10.82
N LEU A 692 1.25 -29.88 -10.72
CA LEU A 692 0.05 -30.07 -11.56
C LEU A 692 0.31 -29.64 -13.00
N THR A 693 1.04 -28.54 -13.22
CA THR A 693 1.29 -27.96 -14.55
C THR A 693 2.18 -28.81 -15.45
N LYS A 694 2.86 -29.83 -14.89
CA LYS A 694 3.69 -30.79 -15.64
C LYS A 694 2.94 -31.65 -16.67
N THR A 695 1.61 -31.76 -16.57
CA THR A 695 0.80 -32.56 -17.49
C THR A 695 -0.27 -31.69 -18.16
N PRO A 696 -0.60 -31.90 -19.44
CA PRO A 696 -1.68 -31.14 -20.10
C PRO A 696 -3.01 -31.22 -19.35
N ASP A 697 -3.31 -32.37 -18.75
CA ASP A 697 -4.51 -32.60 -17.96
C ASP A 697 -4.49 -31.85 -16.62
N GLY A 698 -3.38 -31.89 -15.89
CA GLY A 698 -3.22 -31.18 -14.61
C GLY A 698 -3.15 -29.65 -14.78
N ALA A 699 -2.54 -29.19 -15.87
CA ALA A 699 -2.56 -27.81 -16.34
C ALA A 699 -4.01 -27.35 -16.62
N SER A 700 -4.74 -28.10 -17.46
CA SER A 700 -6.14 -27.79 -17.79
C SER A 700 -7.06 -27.84 -16.57
N PHE A 701 -6.78 -28.76 -15.63
CA PHE A 701 -7.52 -28.86 -14.37
C PHE A 701 -7.28 -27.64 -13.46
N LEU A 702 -6.03 -27.18 -13.32
CA LEU A 702 -5.71 -25.98 -12.52
C LEU A 702 -6.36 -24.71 -13.10
N ASP A 703 -6.33 -24.56 -14.43
CA ASP A 703 -6.98 -23.46 -15.16
C ASP A 703 -8.52 -23.46 -14.98
N TYR A 704 -9.16 -24.65 -15.03
CA TYR A 704 -10.57 -24.82 -14.68
C TYR A 704 -10.87 -24.41 -13.22
N ILE A 705 -10.07 -24.89 -12.26
CA ILE A 705 -10.27 -24.61 -10.84
C ILE A 705 -10.16 -23.09 -10.56
N ALA A 706 -9.21 -22.39 -11.21
CA ALA A 706 -9.06 -20.94 -11.10
C ALA A 706 -10.33 -20.19 -11.52
N ARG A 707 -10.88 -20.52 -12.70
CA ARG A 707 -12.13 -19.92 -13.23
C ARG A 707 -13.34 -20.20 -12.33
N VAL A 708 -13.42 -21.42 -11.77
CA VAL A 708 -14.56 -21.84 -10.93
C VAL A 708 -14.50 -21.26 -9.52
N GLY A 709 -13.31 -21.02 -8.95
CA GLY A 709 -13.15 -20.43 -7.61
C GLY A 709 -13.96 -19.14 -7.40
N ARG A 710 -13.87 -18.22 -8.37
CA ARG A 710 -14.68 -16.99 -8.40
C ARG A 710 -16.19 -17.26 -8.35
N ALA A 711 -16.69 -18.18 -9.18
CA ALA A 711 -18.10 -18.51 -9.27
C ALA A 711 -18.65 -19.18 -7.99
N LEU A 712 -17.79 -19.85 -7.22
CA LEU A 712 -18.15 -20.48 -5.94
C LEU A 712 -18.00 -19.53 -4.73
N GLY A 713 -17.49 -18.31 -4.93
CA GLY A 713 -17.13 -17.40 -3.85
C GLY A 713 -16.06 -18.03 -2.95
N ALA A 714 -14.92 -18.38 -3.55
CA ALA A 714 -13.76 -18.91 -2.88
C ALA A 714 -12.49 -18.25 -3.43
N SER A 715 -11.62 -17.81 -2.52
CA SER A 715 -10.27 -17.41 -2.86
C SER A 715 -9.35 -18.61 -2.97
N LEU A 716 -8.43 -18.56 -3.93
CA LEU A 716 -7.40 -19.56 -4.14
C LEU A 716 -6.05 -18.94 -3.75
N VAL A 717 -5.35 -19.58 -2.83
CA VAL A 717 -4.01 -19.18 -2.42
C VAL A 717 -3.05 -20.24 -2.90
N LEU A 718 -2.31 -19.93 -3.96
CA LEU A 718 -1.42 -20.87 -4.65
C LEU A 718 0.04 -20.55 -4.32
N ASP A 719 0.87 -21.57 -4.21
CA ASP A 719 2.32 -21.43 -4.02
C ASP A 719 3.09 -22.20 -5.13
N THR A 720 4.13 -21.57 -5.70
CA THR A 720 4.89 -22.15 -6.84
C THR A 720 6.34 -21.68 -6.90
N GLN A 721 7.16 -22.41 -7.66
CA GLN A 721 8.57 -22.09 -7.94
C GLN A 721 8.83 -21.87 -9.44
N ASP A 722 7.81 -22.08 -10.29
CA ASP A 722 7.90 -22.02 -11.74
C ASP A 722 6.88 -20.99 -12.32
N PRO A 723 7.32 -19.74 -12.61
CA PRO A 723 6.49 -18.75 -13.32
C PRO A 723 6.24 -19.11 -14.79
N ALA A 724 7.17 -19.81 -15.45
CA ALA A 724 7.08 -20.12 -16.88
C ALA A 724 5.97 -21.16 -17.17
N SER A 725 5.61 -22.00 -16.18
CA SER A 725 4.39 -22.81 -16.26
C SER A 725 3.11 -22.03 -16.00
N ILE A 726 3.13 -20.99 -15.15
CA ILE A 726 1.94 -20.17 -14.83
C ILE A 726 1.51 -19.34 -16.04
N LEU A 727 2.45 -18.71 -16.76
CA LEU A 727 2.16 -17.93 -17.98
C LEU A 727 1.48 -18.76 -19.09
N LYS A 728 1.65 -20.08 -19.08
CA LYS A 728 1.02 -21.01 -20.04
C LYS A 728 -0.46 -21.32 -19.70
N LEU A 729 -0.98 -20.80 -18.59
CA LEU A 729 -2.35 -20.98 -18.11
C LEU A 729 -3.12 -19.65 -18.13
N PRO A 730 -3.62 -19.19 -19.28
CA PRO A 730 -4.21 -17.85 -19.40
C PRO A 730 -5.43 -17.66 -18.47
N GLY A 731 -6.25 -18.69 -18.23
CA GLY A 731 -7.39 -18.61 -17.31
C GLY A 731 -7.01 -18.62 -15.83
N LEU A 732 -5.78 -19.05 -15.49
CA LEU A 732 -5.20 -18.80 -14.18
C LEU A 732 -4.64 -17.38 -14.09
N VAL A 733 -3.86 -16.93 -15.09
CA VAL A 733 -3.26 -15.59 -15.13
C VAL A 733 -4.33 -14.50 -15.04
N GLU A 734 -5.43 -14.63 -15.79
CA GLU A 734 -6.63 -13.77 -15.73
C GLU A 734 -7.31 -13.70 -14.35
N GLN A 735 -6.96 -14.58 -13.40
CA GLN A 735 -7.54 -14.61 -12.05
C GLN A 735 -6.55 -14.24 -10.92
N ILE A 736 -5.28 -13.94 -11.22
CA ILE A 736 -4.28 -13.51 -10.22
C ILE A 736 -4.49 -12.04 -9.86
N THR A 737 -5.21 -11.77 -8.77
CA THR A 737 -5.35 -10.41 -8.22
C THR A 737 -4.09 -9.97 -7.48
N THR A 738 -3.38 -10.90 -6.86
CA THR A 738 -2.29 -10.57 -5.93
C THR A 738 -1.12 -11.53 -6.14
N LEU A 739 0.09 -11.00 -6.27
CA LEU A 739 1.31 -11.79 -6.48
C LEU A 739 2.38 -11.36 -5.47
N PHE A 740 2.92 -12.33 -4.72
CA PHE A 740 4.07 -12.15 -3.84
C PHE A 740 5.28 -12.85 -4.46
N ALA A 741 6.19 -12.07 -5.01
CA ALA A 741 7.31 -12.48 -5.84
C ALA A 741 8.64 -12.47 -5.04
N PHE A 742 9.10 -13.66 -4.70
CA PHE A 742 10.38 -13.92 -4.02
C PHE A 742 11.47 -14.28 -5.03
N SER A 743 12.74 -14.24 -4.60
CA SER A 743 13.88 -14.38 -5.51
C SER A 743 13.96 -15.71 -6.25
N LEU A 744 14.42 -15.62 -7.50
CA LEU A 744 14.67 -16.74 -8.42
C LEU A 744 16.14 -16.76 -8.89
N ARG A 745 16.55 -17.83 -9.57
CA ARG A 745 17.93 -18.00 -10.10
C ARG A 745 18.00 -18.10 -11.62
N SER A 746 17.17 -18.93 -12.27
CA SER A 746 17.18 -19.04 -13.73
C SER A 746 16.76 -17.72 -14.38
N ARG A 747 17.42 -17.35 -15.47
CA ARG A 747 17.05 -16.16 -16.26
C ARG A 747 15.63 -16.27 -16.81
N GLU A 748 15.29 -17.40 -17.43
CA GLU A 748 13.94 -17.65 -17.99
C GLU A 748 12.85 -17.49 -16.92
N GLN A 749 13.10 -17.99 -15.70
CA GLN A 749 12.16 -17.84 -14.58
C GLN A 749 12.07 -16.39 -14.08
N VAL A 750 13.19 -15.67 -14.00
CA VAL A 750 13.19 -14.23 -13.65
C VAL A 750 12.43 -13.42 -14.69
N ASP A 751 12.69 -13.65 -15.98
CA ASP A 751 12.05 -12.94 -17.09
C ASP A 751 10.53 -13.23 -17.13
N SER A 752 10.13 -14.48 -16.88
CA SER A 752 8.72 -14.88 -16.73
C SER A 752 8.04 -14.26 -15.49
N LEU A 753 8.78 -14.08 -14.39
CA LEU A 753 8.25 -13.43 -13.19
C LEU A 753 8.08 -11.91 -13.38
N LEU A 754 8.96 -11.27 -14.14
CA LEU A 754 8.83 -9.86 -14.50
C LEU A 754 7.60 -9.61 -15.37
N GLU A 755 7.27 -10.54 -16.28
CA GLU A 755 6.02 -10.52 -17.05
C GLU A 755 4.77 -10.61 -16.14
N LEU A 756 4.75 -11.52 -15.17
CA LEU A 756 3.66 -11.64 -14.17
C LEU A 756 3.54 -10.43 -13.21
N LEU A 757 4.62 -9.65 -13.06
CA LEU A 757 4.66 -8.39 -12.31
C LEU A 757 4.33 -7.15 -13.19
N GLY A 758 4.19 -7.31 -14.51
CA GLY A 758 4.00 -6.19 -15.44
C GLY A 758 5.22 -5.27 -15.57
N ARG A 759 6.43 -5.78 -15.32
CA ARG A 759 7.70 -5.02 -15.31
C ARG A 759 8.64 -5.49 -16.44
N PRO A 760 9.47 -4.60 -17.02
CA PRO A 760 10.25 -4.93 -18.21
C PRO A 760 11.45 -5.85 -17.89
N GLN A 761 11.77 -6.74 -18.83
CA GLN A 761 12.85 -7.73 -18.73
C GLN A 761 14.26 -7.12 -18.95
N THR A 762 14.61 -6.09 -18.18
CA THR A 762 15.90 -5.39 -18.24
C THR A 762 16.79 -5.70 -17.03
N ALA A 763 18.10 -5.46 -17.16
CA ALA A 763 19.10 -5.82 -16.15
C ALA A 763 18.83 -5.25 -14.73
N PRO A 764 18.32 -4.01 -14.53
CA PRO A 764 17.96 -3.52 -13.21
C PRO A 764 16.85 -4.36 -12.54
N TYR A 765 15.75 -4.61 -13.25
CA TYR A 765 14.62 -5.41 -12.75
C TYR A 765 15.00 -6.89 -12.53
N GLN A 766 15.80 -7.47 -13.44
CA GLN A 766 16.36 -8.81 -13.26
C GLN A 766 17.26 -8.89 -12.02
N THR A 767 18.04 -7.84 -11.73
CA THR A 767 18.92 -7.77 -10.55
C THR A 767 18.12 -7.63 -9.26
N LEU A 768 17.09 -6.78 -9.25
CA LEU A 768 16.15 -6.64 -8.13
C LEU A 768 15.51 -8.00 -7.76
N VAL A 769 14.94 -8.71 -8.73
CA VAL A 769 14.30 -10.03 -8.49
C VAL A 769 15.30 -11.05 -7.95
N ARG A 770 16.56 -11.05 -8.40
CA ARG A 770 17.61 -11.92 -7.86
C ARG A 770 17.98 -11.54 -6.42
N GLY A 771 18.04 -10.25 -6.13
CA GLY A 771 18.47 -9.67 -4.85
C GLY A 771 17.42 -9.60 -3.73
N ILE A 772 16.12 -9.71 -4.03
CA ILE A 772 15.02 -9.43 -3.07
C ILE A 772 14.95 -10.35 -1.82
N ASN A 773 15.85 -11.33 -1.66
CA ASN A 773 16.01 -12.09 -0.40
C ASN A 773 17.44 -12.07 0.14
N THR A 774 18.23 -11.07 -0.22
CA THR A 774 19.57 -10.83 0.32
C THR A 774 19.46 -9.81 1.44
N ALA A 775 20.02 -10.10 2.62
CA ALA A 775 20.10 -9.13 3.71
C ALA A 775 21.17 -8.06 3.42
N ALA A 776 21.11 -6.92 4.12
CA ALA A 776 22.04 -5.79 3.92
C ALA A 776 23.54 -6.18 4.04
N ASN A 777 23.86 -7.21 4.83
CA ASN A 777 25.22 -7.74 4.97
C ASN A 777 25.73 -8.55 3.74
N GLY A 778 24.91 -8.71 2.69
CA GLY A 778 25.22 -9.46 1.47
C GLY A 778 25.33 -10.99 1.62
N LYS A 779 25.24 -11.51 2.85
CA LYS A 779 25.68 -12.87 3.21
C LYS A 779 24.57 -13.76 3.79
N SER A 780 23.50 -13.18 4.36
CA SER A 780 22.36 -13.94 4.90
C SER A 780 21.08 -13.76 4.11
N ILE A 781 20.14 -14.70 4.30
CA ILE A 781 18.84 -14.71 3.62
C ILE A 781 17.87 -13.80 4.37
N ARG A 782 17.34 -12.79 3.69
CA ARG A 782 16.20 -12.01 4.18
C ARG A 782 14.90 -12.75 3.82
N HIS A 783 14.47 -13.64 4.72
CA HIS A 783 13.21 -14.36 4.60
C HIS A 783 12.02 -13.38 4.66
N GLY A 784 10.96 -13.64 3.90
CA GLY A 784 9.76 -12.80 3.87
C GLY A 784 9.88 -11.51 3.06
N HIS A 785 11.07 -11.11 2.59
CA HIS A 785 11.22 -9.98 1.67
C HIS A 785 10.84 -10.40 0.24
N CYS A 786 10.02 -9.61 -0.44
CA CYS A 786 9.46 -9.91 -1.76
C CYS A 786 9.10 -8.63 -2.52
N ILE A 787 8.80 -8.77 -3.81
CA ILE A 787 8.05 -7.77 -4.57
C ILE A 787 6.58 -8.19 -4.52
N MET A 788 5.68 -7.32 -4.09
CA MET A 788 4.24 -7.54 -4.20
C MET A 788 3.73 -6.84 -5.47
N ARG A 789 2.78 -7.46 -6.19
CA ARG A 789 1.81 -6.79 -7.07
C ARG A 789 0.43 -6.96 -6.44
N ASP A 790 -0.33 -5.88 -6.33
CA ASP A 790 -1.70 -5.92 -5.82
C ASP A 790 -2.77 -5.87 -6.92
N ARG A 791 -4.03 -5.81 -6.48
CA ARG A 791 -5.23 -5.87 -7.32
C ARG A 791 -5.45 -4.65 -8.23
N TRP A 792 -4.65 -3.60 -8.08
CA TRP A 792 -4.64 -2.42 -8.94
C TRP A 792 -3.43 -2.39 -9.88
N ASP A 793 -2.68 -3.50 -9.94
CA ASP A 793 -1.41 -3.66 -10.68
C ASP A 793 -0.28 -2.72 -10.22
N GLU A 794 -0.43 -2.10 -9.05
CA GLU A 794 0.62 -1.34 -8.36
C GLU A 794 1.66 -2.35 -7.81
N VAL A 795 2.96 -2.04 -7.86
CA VAL A 795 4.06 -2.99 -7.58
C VAL A 795 5.09 -2.39 -6.62
N ALA A 796 5.37 -3.02 -5.48
CA ALA A 796 6.27 -2.47 -4.44
C ALA A 796 7.09 -3.56 -3.73
N THR A 797 8.17 -3.19 -3.06
CA THR A 797 8.93 -4.13 -2.21
C THR A 797 8.33 -4.21 -0.80
N VAL A 798 8.15 -5.43 -0.29
CA VAL A 798 7.41 -5.74 0.94
C VAL A 798 8.16 -6.77 1.78
N GLN A 799 8.31 -6.50 3.08
CA GLN A 799 8.72 -7.48 4.08
C GLN A 799 7.48 -8.04 4.79
N ILE A 800 7.22 -9.34 4.61
CA ILE A 800 6.26 -10.09 5.42
C ILE A 800 6.75 -10.13 6.87
N ASP A 801 5.89 -9.82 7.84
CA ASP A 801 6.23 -9.72 9.26
C ASP A 801 5.41 -10.70 10.12
N ILE A 802 6.07 -11.46 10.99
CA ILE A 802 5.43 -12.43 11.89
C ILE A 802 5.13 -11.74 13.22
N PRO A 803 3.87 -11.73 13.72
CA PRO A 803 3.44 -10.80 14.77
C PRO A 803 4.09 -11.02 16.14
N SER A 804 4.71 -12.18 16.41
CA SER A 804 5.53 -12.37 17.61
C SER A 804 6.54 -13.49 17.46
N GLN A 805 7.55 -13.51 18.34
CA GLN A 805 8.50 -14.63 18.42
C GLN A 805 7.81 -15.96 18.76
N ARG A 806 6.68 -15.94 19.50
CA ARG A 806 5.88 -17.13 19.81
C ARG A 806 5.24 -17.70 18.55
N VAL A 807 4.58 -16.86 17.76
CA VAL A 807 3.99 -17.26 16.46
C VAL A 807 5.09 -17.71 15.49
N ALA A 808 6.24 -17.03 15.46
CA ALA A 808 7.38 -17.42 14.65
C ALA A 808 8.03 -18.75 15.06
N ALA A 809 7.93 -19.15 16.34
CA ALA A 809 8.38 -20.46 16.81
C ALA A 809 7.40 -21.58 16.42
N LEU A 810 6.08 -21.32 16.48
CA LEU A 810 5.05 -22.27 16.08
C LEU A 810 5.01 -22.50 14.55
N LEU A 811 5.19 -21.44 13.75
CA LEU A 811 5.21 -21.50 12.28
C LEU A 811 6.55 -21.98 11.66
N ARG A 812 7.42 -22.66 12.43
CA ARG A 812 8.70 -23.16 11.90
C ARG A 812 8.52 -24.39 11.03
N THR A 813 8.55 -24.21 9.70
CA THR A 813 8.50 -25.29 8.69
C THR A 813 9.89 -25.93 8.45
N THR A 814 10.70 -26.09 9.51
CA THR A 814 12.07 -26.65 9.43
C THR A 814 12.08 -28.06 10.03
N PRO A 815 12.73 -29.08 9.42
CA PRO A 815 12.60 -30.49 9.85
C PRO A 815 12.86 -30.77 11.34
N GLU A 816 13.75 -30.01 11.98
CA GLU A 816 14.03 -30.11 13.43
C GLU A 816 12.82 -29.81 14.34
N SER A 817 11.75 -29.22 13.81
CA SER A 817 10.51 -28.91 14.55
C SER A 817 9.52 -30.07 14.62
N GLU A 818 9.65 -31.09 13.75
CA GLU A 818 8.73 -32.24 13.69
C GLU A 818 8.66 -33.04 15.00
N HIS A 819 9.67 -32.91 15.86
CA HIS A 819 9.75 -33.59 17.16
C HIS A 819 9.25 -32.74 18.34
N ALA A 820 8.84 -31.48 18.12
CA ALA A 820 8.48 -30.54 19.19
C ALA A 820 6.95 -30.30 19.31
N ASN A 821 6.20 -30.45 18.23
CA ASN A 821 4.77 -30.10 18.18
C ASN A 821 3.88 -31.34 18.31
N THR A 822 3.28 -31.57 19.48
CA THR A 822 2.20 -32.55 19.65
C THR A 822 0.99 -32.16 18.79
N PRO A 823 0.41 -33.06 17.97
CA PRO A 823 -0.77 -32.75 17.19
C PRO A 823 -1.94 -32.28 18.06
N ALA A 824 -2.47 -31.10 17.76
CA ALA A 824 -3.63 -30.56 18.46
C ALA A 824 -4.86 -31.42 18.17
N GLN A 825 -5.45 -32.03 19.21
CA GLN A 825 -6.77 -32.64 19.11
C GLN A 825 -7.81 -31.55 18.77
N PRO A 826 -8.83 -31.88 17.96
CA PRO A 826 -9.80 -30.88 17.52
C PRO A 826 -10.53 -30.27 18.72
N ALA A 827 -10.37 -28.96 18.89
CA ALA A 827 -11.18 -28.16 19.81
C ALA A 827 -12.62 -28.08 19.27
N LEU A 828 -13.39 -29.13 19.53
CA LEU A 828 -14.84 -29.11 19.35
C LEU A 828 -15.40 -27.99 20.23
N PRO A 829 -16.31 -27.14 19.71
CA PRO A 829 -16.96 -26.14 20.53
C PRO A 829 -17.64 -26.83 21.71
N THR A 830 -17.45 -26.30 22.91
CA THR A 830 -18.25 -26.71 24.06
C THR A 830 -19.73 -26.56 23.70
N ALA A 831 -20.52 -27.58 24.02
CA ALA A 831 -21.97 -27.47 23.91
C ALA A 831 -22.44 -26.22 24.66
N PRO A 832 -23.46 -25.49 24.17
CA PRO A 832 -24.06 -24.42 24.95
C PRO A 832 -24.49 -25.00 26.31
N PRO A 833 -24.36 -24.23 27.42
CA PRO A 833 -24.82 -24.71 28.71
C PRO A 833 -26.30 -25.09 28.60
N GLU A 834 -26.66 -26.26 29.14
CA GLU A 834 -28.04 -26.73 29.14
C GLU A 834 -28.93 -25.66 29.78
N ASP A 835 -30.02 -25.29 29.08
CA ASP A 835 -30.96 -24.29 29.59
C ASP A 835 -31.70 -24.90 30.80
N PRO A 836 -31.52 -24.36 32.02
CA PRO A 836 -32.18 -24.90 33.22
C PRO A 836 -33.70 -24.62 33.25
N PHE A 837 -34.26 -24.06 32.16
CA PHE A 837 -35.68 -23.84 31.94
C PHE A 837 -36.24 -24.57 30.70
N ALA A 838 -35.52 -25.55 30.16
CA ALA A 838 -36.09 -26.50 29.21
C ALA A 838 -37.03 -27.49 29.93
N ASP A 839 -38.34 -27.20 29.93
CA ASP A 839 -39.37 -28.05 30.55
C ASP A 839 -39.39 -29.48 29.97
N ASP A 840 -39.56 -30.48 30.83
CA ASP A 840 -39.62 -31.91 30.46
C ASP A 840 -40.87 -32.26 29.61
N GLU A 841 -40.67 -32.82 28.41
CA GLU A 841 -41.68 -33.66 27.72
C GLU A 841 -41.10 -35.03 27.29
N ASP A 842 -41.38 -36.03 28.11
CA ASP A 842 -41.43 -37.49 27.90
C ASP A 842 -40.44 -38.19 26.93
N LEU A 843 -39.54 -38.96 27.54
CA LEU A 843 -38.74 -40.02 26.92
C LEU A 843 -39.60 -41.14 26.32
N TYR A 844 -39.28 -41.58 25.10
CA TYR A 844 -39.71 -42.88 24.56
C TYR A 844 -38.57 -43.61 23.83
N GLU A 845 -38.01 -44.64 24.44
CA GLU A 845 -37.12 -45.59 23.77
C GLU A 845 -37.91 -46.65 22.96
N PRO A 846 -37.34 -47.16 21.84
CA PRO A 846 -38.04 -48.11 20.97
C PRO A 846 -37.89 -49.57 21.43
N ALA A 847 -39.01 -50.23 21.75
CA ALA A 847 -39.05 -51.67 22.01
C ALA A 847 -39.39 -52.48 20.74
N ALA A 848 -38.56 -53.47 20.40
CA ALA A 848 -38.72 -54.30 19.21
C ALA A 848 -39.33 -55.70 19.49
N THR A 849 -40.12 -56.19 18.53
CA THR A 849 -40.48 -57.61 18.27
C THR A 849 -41.15 -58.45 19.38
N ALA A 850 -42.43 -58.81 19.18
CA ALA A 850 -42.95 -60.18 19.42
C ALA A 850 -44.31 -60.50 18.74
N ALA A 851 -44.31 -61.55 17.89
CA ALA A 851 -45.36 -62.56 17.65
C ALA A 851 -46.88 -62.22 17.51
N ALA A 852 -47.33 -62.20 16.25
CA ALA A 852 -48.26 -63.18 15.63
C ALA A 852 -49.80 -63.21 15.87
N GLN A 853 -50.52 -63.53 14.77
CA GLN A 853 -51.91 -64.03 14.63
C GLN A 853 -53.08 -63.04 14.91
N SER A 854 -54.21 -63.05 14.16
CA SER A 854 -54.50 -63.70 12.86
C SER A 854 -55.73 -63.08 12.12
N GLU A 855 -55.77 -63.31 10.78
CA GLU A 855 -56.97 -63.31 9.88
C GLU A 855 -57.74 -61.98 9.59
N ALA A 856 -58.44 -61.80 8.45
CA ALA A 856 -58.30 -62.35 7.09
C ALA A 856 -59.15 -61.58 6.03
N HIS A 857 -58.62 -61.46 4.79
CA HIS A 857 -59.28 -60.98 3.54
C HIS A 857 -59.77 -59.50 3.51
N THR A 858 -59.87 -58.78 2.38
CA THR A 858 -59.81 -59.13 0.93
C THR A 858 -59.04 -58.04 0.13
N GLN A 859 -58.67 -58.29 -1.13
CA GLN A 859 -57.87 -57.39 -1.98
C GLN A 859 -58.72 -56.45 -2.87
N THR A 860 -58.20 -55.23 -3.13
CA THR A 860 -58.35 -54.39 -4.35
C THR A 860 -59.77 -53.95 -4.81
N PRO A 861 -59.94 -52.98 -5.75
CA PRO A 861 -58.97 -52.29 -6.62
C PRO A 861 -58.97 -50.74 -6.57
N THR A 862 -58.08 -50.15 -7.38
CA THR A 862 -58.02 -48.71 -7.72
C THR A 862 -58.51 -48.42 -9.15
N TYR A 863 -58.92 -47.16 -9.39
CA TYR A 863 -59.06 -46.46 -10.68
C TYR A 863 -60.15 -46.87 -11.71
N ALA A 864 -61.06 -45.92 -12.03
CA ALA A 864 -61.39 -45.50 -13.42
C ALA A 864 -62.47 -44.38 -13.52
N GLY A 865 -62.17 -43.30 -14.26
CA GLY A 865 -63.05 -42.61 -15.24
C GLY A 865 -64.40 -41.92 -14.85
N PRO A 866 -64.61 -40.63 -15.21
CA PRO A 866 -65.94 -39.98 -15.23
C PRO A 866 -66.58 -39.92 -16.65
N PRO A 867 -67.92 -39.96 -16.77
CA PRO A 867 -68.60 -39.64 -18.04
C PRO A 867 -69.84 -38.72 -17.98
N ALA A 868 -70.14 -38.11 -19.13
CA ALA A 868 -71.46 -37.64 -19.64
C ALA A 868 -72.14 -36.36 -19.09
N ALA A 869 -72.82 -35.67 -20.03
CA ALA A 869 -73.86 -34.63 -19.83
C ALA A 869 -75.18 -35.13 -20.47
N PRO A 870 -76.33 -34.40 -20.42
CA PRO A 870 -76.59 -33.35 -21.44
C PRO A 870 -77.60 -32.20 -21.08
N ASN A 871 -77.67 -31.20 -21.98
CA ASN A 871 -78.76 -30.20 -22.21
C ASN A 871 -79.05 -29.11 -21.13
N GLY A 872 -79.38 -27.85 -21.48
CA GLY A 872 -79.36 -27.20 -22.81
C GLY A 872 -79.98 -25.77 -22.85
N ASN A 873 -79.62 -25.00 -23.91
CA ASN A 873 -80.14 -23.70 -24.38
C ASN A 873 -79.94 -22.40 -23.54
N GLY A 874 -79.58 -21.30 -24.23
CA GLY A 874 -79.51 -19.90 -23.74
C GLY A 874 -80.73 -19.04 -24.14
N PRO A 875 -80.67 -17.68 -24.24
CA PRO A 875 -79.53 -16.87 -24.72
C PRO A 875 -79.27 -15.53 -23.93
N TYR A 876 -78.57 -14.57 -24.57
CA TYR A 876 -78.14 -13.22 -24.12
C TYR A 876 -77.00 -13.18 -23.06
N GLY A 877 -75.98 -12.31 -23.10
CA GLY A 877 -75.48 -11.45 -24.21
C GLY A 877 -75.52 -9.94 -23.94
N GLY A 878 -74.36 -9.26 -23.91
CA GLY A 878 -74.26 -7.79 -23.99
C GLY A 878 -73.14 -7.13 -23.17
N ALA A 879 -72.40 -6.22 -23.82
CA ALA A 879 -71.72 -5.05 -23.21
C ALA A 879 -72.70 -3.83 -23.26
N PRO A 880 -72.35 -2.52 -23.12
CA PRO A 880 -71.02 -1.88 -22.95
C PRO A 880 -70.96 -0.58 -22.06
N VAL A 881 -69.75 0.02 -21.98
CA VAL A 881 -69.45 1.48 -21.94
C VAL A 881 -69.82 2.34 -20.68
N PRO A 882 -69.00 3.36 -20.31
CA PRO A 882 -69.17 4.18 -19.08
C PRO A 882 -69.96 5.50 -19.29
N PRO A 883 -70.14 6.36 -18.25
CA PRO A 883 -69.22 7.50 -18.10
C PRO A 883 -68.95 8.04 -16.67
N ASN A 884 -67.95 8.93 -16.60
CA ASN A 884 -67.58 10.00 -15.64
C ASN A 884 -68.48 10.36 -14.43
N GLY A 885 -67.84 10.75 -13.31
CA GLY A 885 -68.46 11.53 -12.21
C GLY A 885 -67.42 12.13 -11.23
N ASP A 886 -67.46 13.44 -11.00
CA ASP A 886 -66.50 14.24 -10.20
C ASP A 886 -66.66 14.16 -8.67
N GLY A 887 -65.62 14.61 -7.95
CA GLY A 887 -65.69 15.09 -6.54
C GLY A 887 -64.81 14.30 -5.56
N SER A 888 -63.65 14.74 -5.03
CA SER A 888 -63.11 16.03 -4.54
C SER A 888 -63.17 16.20 -3.00
N TYR A 889 -62.11 16.81 -2.43
CA TYR A 889 -61.80 16.99 -1.01
C TYR A 889 -61.48 15.69 -0.21
N GLY A 890 -60.48 15.66 0.68
CA GLY A 890 -59.40 16.63 0.93
C GLY A 890 -58.63 16.35 2.23
N GLY A 891 -57.36 16.78 2.31
CA GLY A 891 -56.55 16.78 3.54
C GLY A 891 -55.34 15.82 3.54
N GLY A 892 -54.15 16.37 3.74
CA GLY A 892 -52.94 15.65 4.18
C GLY A 892 -52.48 16.20 5.55
N PRO A 893 -51.19 16.11 5.95
CA PRO A 893 -50.05 15.56 5.21
C PRO A 893 -49.12 14.61 6.02
N ALA A 894 -48.54 13.61 5.36
CA ALA A 894 -47.28 12.96 5.75
C ALA A 894 -46.66 12.24 4.53
N THR A 895 -45.34 12.28 4.37
CA THR A 895 -44.63 11.77 3.17
C THR A 895 -43.96 10.42 3.39
N PRO A 896 -44.30 9.38 2.62
CA PRO A 896 -43.42 8.26 2.31
C PRO A 896 -42.68 8.49 0.97
N THR A 897 -41.51 7.88 0.79
CA THR A 897 -40.89 7.72 -0.55
C THR A 897 -40.23 6.36 -0.67
N GLY A 898 -40.84 5.50 -1.47
CA GLY A 898 -40.26 4.27 -2.00
C GLY A 898 -40.66 4.12 -3.47
N ASP A 899 -39.86 3.35 -4.20
CA ASP A 899 -40.17 2.64 -5.45
C ASP A 899 -40.61 3.41 -6.72
N ALA A 900 -39.60 3.63 -7.58
CA ALA A 900 -39.46 2.94 -8.88
C ALA A 900 -40.21 3.39 -10.17
N TYR A 901 -39.66 2.86 -11.27
CA TYR A 901 -40.18 2.65 -12.63
C TYR A 901 -40.34 3.78 -13.68
N SER A 902 -39.41 3.72 -14.64
CA SER A 902 -39.65 3.56 -16.09
C SER A 902 -39.81 4.80 -17.01
N GLY A 903 -39.35 4.63 -18.26
CA GLY A 903 -39.47 5.59 -19.35
C GLY A 903 -38.69 5.17 -20.61
N ALA A 904 -39.32 4.39 -21.49
CA ALA A 904 -38.85 4.07 -22.84
C ALA A 904 -39.93 4.49 -23.87
N PRO A 905 -39.63 4.63 -25.18
CA PRO A 905 -39.83 3.46 -26.06
C PRO A 905 -38.97 3.41 -27.36
N ALA A 906 -39.21 2.34 -28.15
CA ALA A 906 -38.92 2.14 -29.59
C ALA A 906 -37.57 1.50 -30.02
N ALA A 907 -37.64 0.78 -31.13
CA ALA A 907 -36.66 -0.15 -31.75
C ALA A 907 -36.90 -0.14 -33.30
N PRO A 908 -36.41 -1.05 -34.20
CA PRO A 908 -35.61 -2.28 -34.00
C PRO A 908 -34.48 -2.48 -35.06
N ASN A 909 -34.08 -3.75 -35.28
CA ASN A 909 -33.08 -4.31 -36.24
C ASN A 909 -31.60 -4.27 -35.76
N GLY A 910 -30.76 -5.26 -36.04
CA GLY A 910 -31.01 -6.58 -36.66
C GLY A 910 -29.72 -7.26 -37.17
N ASN A 911 -29.59 -8.59 -36.98
CA ASN A 911 -28.40 -9.44 -37.27
C ASN A 911 -27.14 -9.07 -36.43
N ALA A 912 -26.36 -9.96 -35.83
CA ALA A 912 -25.88 -11.31 -36.19
C ALA A 912 -24.85 -11.32 -37.33
N TYR A 913 -23.56 -11.43 -36.98
CA TYR A 913 -22.63 -12.41 -37.57
C TYR A 913 -21.34 -12.54 -36.73
N SER A 914 -20.70 -13.70 -36.85
CA SER A 914 -19.42 -14.07 -36.23
C SER A 914 -18.22 -13.58 -37.04
N SER A 915 -17.14 -13.14 -36.39
CA SER A 915 -15.82 -13.05 -37.05
C SER A 915 -14.64 -13.09 -36.07
N ALA A 916 -13.84 -14.15 -36.17
CA ALA A 916 -12.45 -14.23 -35.76
C ALA A 916 -11.78 -15.34 -36.60
N PRO A 917 -10.44 -15.38 -36.75
CA PRO A 917 -9.46 -14.30 -36.69
C PRO A 917 -8.60 -14.21 -37.98
N ALA A 918 -7.91 -13.10 -38.22
CA ALA A 918 -6.74 -13.06 -39.11
C ALA A 918 -5.83 -11.84 -38.87
N ALA A 919 -4.53 -12.10 -38.77
CA ALA A 919 -3.42 -11.17 -38.97
C ALA A 919 -2.42 -11.87 -39.92
N PRO A 920 -1.25 -11.32 -40.30
CA PRO A 920 -0.71 -9.96 -40.07
C PRO A 920 -0.16 -9.31 -41.38
N ASN A 921 0.72 -8.31 -41.21
CA ASN A 921 1.71 -7.75 -42.16
C ASN A 921 1.36 -6.47 -42.93
N GLY A 922 2.36 -5.59 -43.09
CA GLY A 922 2.37 -4.54 -44.12
C GLY A 922 3.09 -3.23 -43.73
N ASN A 923 4.43 -3.20 -43.77
CA ASN A 923 5.18 -1.94 -43.80
C ASN A 923 4.74 -1.04 -44.97
N ALA A 924 4.53 0.27 -44.76
CA ALA A 924 5.41 1.32 -45.32
C ALA A 924 4.84 2.76 -45.18
N SER A 925 5.43 3.52 -44.25
CA SER A 925 6.15 4.81 -44.42
C SER A 925 5.84 5.82 -45.57
N TYR A 926 6.13 7.10 -45.26
CA TYR A 926 6.37 8.30 -46.10
C TYR A 926 5.22 9.19 -46.61
N GLY A 927 5.49 10.51 -46.60
CA GLY A 927 4.79 11.57 -47.39
C GLY A 927 3.76 12.41 -46.62
N SER A 928 4.08 13.44 -45.81
CA SER A 928 4.99 14.61 -45.92
C SER A 928 4.48 15.78 -46.80
N SER A 929 4.81 17.02 -46.38
CA SER A 929 4.38 18.35 -46.92
C SER A 929 2.87 18.66 -46.83
N GLN A 930 2.39 19.75 -46.22
CA GLN A 930 2.68 21.20 -46.29
C GLN A 930 2.17 21.91 -47.57
N ALA A 931 1.11 22.73 -47.43
CA ALA A 931 1.09 24.16 -47.83
C ALA A 931 -0.26 24.85 -47.50
N ALA A 932 -0.20 26.16 -47.25
CA ALA A 932 -1.33 27.12 -47.28
C ALA A 932 -1.16 28.02 -48.56
N PRO A 933 -1.84 29.17 -48.81
CA PRO A 933 -2.76 29.98 -47.98
C PRO A 933 -3.95 30.62 -48.77
N ASN A 934 -4.41 31.82 -48.32
CA ASN A 934 -5.43 32.74 -48.88
C ASN A 934 -6.91 32.44 -48.56
N GLY A 935 -7.79 33.43 -48.33
CA GLY A 935 -7.55 34.87 -48.10
C GLY A 935 -8.80 35.78 -48.21
N ASN A 936 -8.87 36.80 -47.35
CA ASN A 936 -9.73 38.02 -47.38
C ASN A 936 -11.28 37.95 -47.37
N GLY A 937 -11.88 38.82 -46.53
CA GLY A 937 -13.29 39.24 -46.49
C GLY A 937 -13.45 40.39 -45.47
N SER A 938 -14.33 41.38 -45.69
CA SER A 938 -14.27 42.69 -44.97
C SER A 938 -15.64 43.31 -44.63
N TYR A 939 -15.61 44.42 -43.87
CA TYR A 939 -16.69 45.31 -43.40
C TYR A 939 -17.62 44.76 -42.28
N GLY A 940 -18.06 45.55 -41.28
CA GLY A 940 -17.66 46.89 -40.84
C GLY A 940 -18.84 47.80 -40.40
N GLY A 941 -18.90 48.25 -39.14
CA GLY A 941 -19.86 49.29 -38.70
C GLY A 941 -20.13 49.42 -37.18
N THR A 942 -19.92 50.63 -36.66
CA THR A 942 -20.35 51.20 -35.35
C THR A 942 -20.67 52.71 -35.61
N PRO A 943 -21.19 53.57 -34.68
CA PRO A 943 -21.29 53.47 -33.21
C PRO A 943 -22.66 53.93 -32.59
N GLY A 944 -22.75 54.08 -31.25
CA GLY A 944 -23.85 54.80 -30.59
C GLY A 944 -23.89 54.77 -29.04
N THR A 945 -23.84 55.94 -28.39
CA THR A 945 -24.06 56.25 -26.95
C THR A 945 -25.01 57.48 -26.88
N PRO A 946 -25.75 57.82 -25.77
CA PRO A 946 -25.18 58.10 -24.43
C PRO A 946 -26.08 58.03 -23.14
N GLN A 947 -25.42 58.21 -21.99
CA GLN A 947 -25.77 58.88 -20.70
C GLN A 947 -27.20 58.98 -20.09
N ASN A 948 -27.23 58.70 -18.77
CA ASN A 948 -27.87 59.40 -17.62
C ASN A 948 -29.42 59.53 -17.48
N GLY A 949 -29.93 59.21 -16.28
CA GLY A 949 -31.26 59.60 -15.79
C GLY A 949 -31.58 59.18 -14.35
N VAL A 950 -31.71 60.15 -13.43
CA VAL A 950 -32.17 60.08 -12.01
C VAL A 950 -32.78 61.47 -11.73
N PRO A 951 -34.02 61.66 -11.20
CA PRO A 951 -34.40 61.24 -9.84
C PRO A 951 -35.92 60.96 -9.60
N ALA A 952 -36.28 60.78 -8.32
CA ALA A 952 -37.48 61.30 -7.61
C ALA A 952 -38.22 60.29 -6.70
N THR A 953 -38.90 60.81 -5.67
CA THR A 953 -39.51 60.10 -4.53
C THR A 953 -41.01 60.42 -4.38
N LEU A 954 -41.65 59.87 -3.33
CA LEU A 954 -42.90 60.28 -2.61
C LEU A 954 -43.93 59.13 -2.48
N ASN A 955 -44.77 59.00 -1.43
CA ASN A 955 -44.69 59.41 0.00
C ASN A 955 -45.81 58.74 0.84
N GLY A 956 -45.74 58.82 2.17
CA GLY A 956 -46.79 58.45 3.14
C GLY A 956 -46.39 57.26 4.04
N GLY A 957 -46.64 57.22 5.36
CA GLY A 957 -47.40 58.13 6.25
C GLY A 957 -48.68 57.46 6.80
N ALA A 958 -49.00 57.48 8.10
CA ALA A 958 -48.32 58.07 9.27
C ALA A 958 -48.84 57.45 10.60
N GLN A 959 -48.40 57.99 11.74
CA GLN A 959 -49.01 57.90 13.10
C GLN A 959 -49.01 56.50 13.79
N THR A 960 -48.23 56.23 14.85
CA THR A 960 -48.22 56.74 16.25
C THR A 960 -49.34 56.25 17.17
N MET A 961 -49.05 55.27 18.02
CA MET A 961 -49.29 55.39 19.48
C MET A 961 -48.48 54.37 20.31
N ALA A 962 -48.20 54.77 21.55
CA ALA A 962 -47.69 53.98 22.68
C ALA A 962 -48.68 54.22 23.86
N PRO A 963 -48.50 53.75 25.11
CA PRO A 963 -47.33 53.11 25.73
C PRO A 963 -47.68 51.96 26.73
N GLN A 964 -46.84 51.80 27.77
CA GLN A 964 -47.00 51.07 29.05
C GLN A 964 -46.48 49.63 29.12
N GLN A 965 -46.05 49.12 30.29
CA GLN A 965 -45.04 49.58 31.29
C GLN A 965 -45.02 48.60 32.48
N ALA A 966 -43.83 48.35 33.07
CA ALA A 966 -43.62 47.66 34.36
C ALA A 966 -44.08 46.17 34.41
N THR A 967 -43.55 45.28 35.25
CA THR A 967 -42.93 45.46 36.57
C THR A 967 -41.69 44.58 36.82
N GLN A 968 -40.63 45.19 37.37
CA GLN A 968 -39.86 44.64 38.51
C GLN A 968 -40.46 45.23 39.81
N PRO A 969 -40.08 44.85 41.06
CA PRO A 969 -38.95 43.99 41.49
C PRO A 969 -39.30 42.95 42.60
N ALA A 970 -38.32 42.14 43.05
CA ALA A 970 -38.03 41.86 44.48
C ALA A 970 -36.83 40.87 44.68
N ALA A 971 -36.05 41.12 45.73
CA ALA A 971 -34.97 40.31 46.36
C ALA A 971 -34.65 40.99 47.72
N PRO A 972 -33.59 40.66 48.50
CA PRO A 972 -32.74 39.47 48.61
C PRO A 972 -33.13 38.75 49.95
N PRO A 973 -32.28 38.26 50.89
CA PRO A 973 -30.88 37.77 50.93
C PRO A 973 -30.84 36.25 51.30
N ALA A 974 -29.80 35.58 51.83
CA ALA A 974 -28.43 35.85 52.31
C ALA A 974 -27.57 34.55 52.14
N GLN A 975 -26.29 34.38 52.54
CA GLN A 975 -25.29 35.17 53.28
C GLN A 975 -23.89 35.08 52.59
N GLN A 976 -22.90 35.78 53.14
CA GLN A 976 -21.44 35.68 52.92
C GLN A 976 -20.74 35.99 54.30
N PRO A 977 -19.39 35.99 54.53
CA PRO A 977 -18.26 36.01 53.55
C PRO A 977 -16.91 35.31 53.96
N THR A 978 -15.86 35.48 53.12
CA THR A 978 -14.38 35.46 53.41
C THR A 978 -13.68 34.17 53.94
N ALA A 979 -12.35 33.94 53.79
CA ALA A 979 -11.29 34.41 52.85
C ALA A 979 -9.98 33.55 52.97
N GLN A 980 -9.01 33.76 52.05
CA GLN A 980 -7.69 33.10 51.83
C GLN A 980 -6.51 33.66 52.69
N PRO A 981 -5.23 33.16 52.57
CA PRO A 981 -4.65 32.01 51.84
C PRO A 981 -4.05 30.93 52.81
N PRO A 982 -2.73 30.58 53.01
CA PRO A 982 -1.40 30.96 52.43
C PRO A 982 -0.54 29.76 51.89
N GLN A 983 0.79 29.94 51.77
CA GLN A 983 1.92 28.99 51.51
C GLN A 983 3.15 29.46 52.37
N PRO A 984 4.38 28.84 52.38
CA PRO A 984 4.91 27.60 51.74
C PRO A 984 5.64 26.62 52.73
N GLY A 985 6.29 25.54 52.24
CA GLY A 985 7.31 24.79 53.02
C GLY A 985 7.83 23.45 52.46
N THR A 986 9.16 23.24 52.50
CA THR A 986 9.97 22.01 52.29
C THR A 986 11.28 22.15 53.13
N PRO A 987 12.14 21.12 53.40
CA PRO A 987 12.35 19.84 52.68
C PRO A 987 12.62 18.57 53.57
N ALA A 988 13.10 17.48 52.92
CA ALA A 988 14.05 16.43 53.38
C ALA A 988 13.57 15.00 53.75
N GLN A 989 14.14 14.00 53.03
CA GLN A 989 14.72 12.68 53.44
C GLN A 989 13.96 11.79 54.47
N SER A 990 13.73 10.48 54.27
CA SER A 990 14.75 9.44 54.01
C SER A 990 14.17 8.00 53.84
N ALA A 991 14.95 7.10 53.21
CA ALA A 991 15.07 5.62 53.32
C ALA A 991 13.83 4.65 53.31
N PRO A 992 13.89 3.55 52.50
CA PRO A 992 13.03 2.35 52.62
C PRO A 992 13.77 1.10 53.20
N SER A 993 13.06 -0.03 53.34
CA SER A 993 13.49 -1.40 53.82
C SER A 993 13.24 -1.67 55.32
N PRO A 994 13.15 -2.94 55.81
CA PRO A 994 13.55 -4.22 55.15
C PRO A 994 12.62 -5.46 55.36
N GLN A 995 13.10 -6.62 54.87
CA GLN A 995 12.77 -8.02 55.26
C GLN A 995 11.44 -8.65 54.72
N ALA A 996 11.38 -9.94 54.34
CA ALA A 996 12.42 -11.01 54.27
C ALA A 996 12.12 -12.11 53.22
N GLN A 997 13.14 -12.90 52.84
CA GLN A 997 13.05 -14.19 52.11
C GLN A 997 13.16 -15.39 53.08
N PRO A 998 12.73 -16.60 52.65
CA PRO A 998 13.71 -17.67 52.35
C PRO A 998 13.33 -18.45 51.06
N GLY A 999 14.18 -19.29 50.44
CA GLY A 999 15.59 -19.63 50.69
C GLY A 999 16.03 -20.84 49.85
N THR A 1000 17.34 -21.06 49.64
CA THR A 1000 17.90 -22.17 48.82
C THR A 1000 18.76 -23.16 49.64
N PRO A 1001 18.87 -24.43 49.23
CA PRO A 1001 19.92 -25.36 49.66
C PRO A 1001 21.15 -25.29 48.71
N ALA A 1002 22.31 -25.77 49.17
CA ALA A 1002 23.59 -25.64 48.45
C ALA A 1002 24.54 -26.83 48.68
N SER A 1003 25.57 -26.98 47.82
CA SER A 1003 26.77 -27.80 48.11
C SER A 1003 28.00 -27.44 47.25
N THR A 1004 29.01 -26.83 47.88
CA THR A 1004 30.44 -26.72 47.48
C THR A 1004 31.21 -28.01 47.88
N PRO A 1005 32.54 -28.23 47.63
CA PRO A 1005 33.71 -27.30 47.63
C PRO A 1005 34.71 -27.55 46.44
N THR A 1006 35.98 -27.07 46.34
CA THR A 1006 37.00 -26.58 47.31
C THR A 1006 38.09 -25.70 46.65
N THR A 1007 38.76 -24.81 47.42
CA THR A 1007 39.94 -23.99 47.03
C THR A 1007 41.27 -24.59 47.55
N PRO A 1008 42.47 -24.19 47.06
CA PRO A 1008 43.28 -23.07 47.65
C PRO A 1008 44.20 -22.31 46.63
N SER A 1009 45.08 -21.33 46.94
CA SER A 1009 45.12 -20.17 47.88
C SER A 1009 46.45 -19.35 47.65
N GLN A 1010 46.66 -18.22 48.37
CA GLN A 1010 47.89 -17.38 48.51
C GLN A 1010 48.26 -16.39 47.36
N ALA A 1011 48.91 -15.21 47.58
CA ALA A 1011 49.08 -14.31 48.75
C ALA A 1011 49.72 -12.94 48.35
N GLU A 1012 49.57 -11.88 49.20
CA GLU A 1012 50.54 -10.83 49.69
C GLU A 1012 51.70 -10.27 48.79
N GLU A 1013 52.26 -9.04 48.90
CA GLU A 1013 51.99 -7.76 49.64
C GLU A 1013 52.86 -6.56 49.10
N SER A 1014 52.37 -5.32 49.22
CA SER A 1014 53.11 -4.05 49.54
C SER A 1014 54.21 -3.35 48.65
N ALA A 1015 54.09 -2.00 48.57
CA ALA A 1015 55.11 -0.92 48.77
C ALA A 1015 56.20 -0.43 47.72
N GLN A 1016 56.06 0.87 47.35
CA GLN A 1016 57.03 2.02 47.40
C GLN A 1016 58.25 2.25 46.43
N VAL A 1017 58.12 3.29 45.55
CA VAL A 1017 58.97 4.51 45.20
C VAL A 1017 60.54 4.58 45.34
N PRO A 1018 61.30 5.61 44.83
CA PRO A 1018 61.07 6.73 43.85
C PRO A 1018 62.29 7.15 42.90
N VAL A 1019 62.14 8.28 42.15
CA VAL A 1019 63.14 9.19 41.46
C VAL A 1019 63.99 8.63 40.28
N ALA A 1020 64.41 9.37 39.23
CA ALA A 1020 64.41 10.82 38.80
C ALA A 1020 64.48 10.94 37.23
N GLN A 1021 64.69 12.04 36.47
CA GLN A 1021 64.94 13.50 36.68
C GLN A 1021 64.70 14.37 35.39
N GLN A 1022 64.75 15.72 35.54
CA GLN A 1022 65.09 16.87 34.62
C GLN A 1022 65.60 16.61 33.16
N ASN A 1023 65.43 17.42 32.08
CA ASN A 1023 64.87 18.78 31.75
C ASN A 1023 64.73 18.89 30.17
N GLY A 1024 64.21 19.92 29.48
CA GLY A 1024 63.48 21.16 29.83
C GLY A 1024 63.52 22.33 28.78
N HIS A 1025 62.42 22.58 28.05
CA HIS A 1025 62.03 23.76 27.20
C HIS A 1025 62.72 24.10 25.82
N PRO A 1026 62.01 24.77 24.85
CA PRO A 1026 62.45 25.09 23.47
C PRO A 1026 62.71 26.60 23.19
N PRO A 1027 63.08 27.06 21.96
CA PRO A 1027 62.09 27.62 20.99
C PRO A 1027 62.48 27.55 19.46
N THR A 1028 61.71 28.27 18.61
CA THR A 1028 61.86 28.55 17.14
C THR A 1028 62.54 29.92 16.86
N PRO A 1029 62.64 30.55 15.64
CA PRO A 1029 62.15 30.24 14.26
C PRO A 1029 63.14 30.54 13.08
N ASN A 1030 62.61 30.63 11.83
CA ASN A 1030 63.23 31.11 10.56
C ASN A 1030 64.35 30.23 9.93
N GLY A 1031 64.69 30.33 8.62
CA GLY A 1031 64.09 31.05 7.48
C GLY A 1031 65.02 31.13 6.23
N GLN A 1032 64.44 31.44 5.06
CA GLN A 1032 65.04 31.92 3.77
C GLN A 1032 66.33 31.30 3.16
N GLY A 1033 66.21 30.90 1.88
CA GLY A 1033 67.04 31.49 0.81
C GLY A 1033 67.94 30.57 -0.04
N GLN A 1034 67.70 30.52 -1.36
CA GLN A 1034 68.70 30.87 -2.41
C GLN A 1034 68.11 30.84 -3.84
N ASP A 1035 68.30 31.95 -4.55
CA ASP A 1035 68.31 32.12 -6.02
C ASP A 1035 69.54 31.39 -6.65
N PRO A 1036 69.65 31.13 -7.99
CA PRO A 1036 69.34 32.12 -9.03
C PRO A 1036 68.89 31.69 -10.46
N GLU A 1037 68.25 32.67 -11.12
CA GLU A 1037 68.40 33.11 -12.53
C GLU A 1037 68.06 32.22 -13.76
N ASN A 1038 67.56 32.94 -14.79
CA ASN A 1038 67.54 32.66 -16.24
C ASN A 1038 66.49 31.67 -16.83
N SER A 1039 65.88 31.95 -17.99
CA SER A 1039 65.54 33.24 -18.65
C SER A 1039 64.66 33.04 -19.89
N HIS A 1040 63.55 33.79 -19.99
CA HIS A 1040 62.80 34.10 -21.23
C HIS A 1040 62.24 32.89 -22.06
N THR A 1041 61.31 33.03 -23.03
CA THR A 1041 60.61 34.20 -23.60
C THR A 1041 59.18 33.83 -23.99
N GLN A 1042 58.23 34.76 -23.89
CA GLN A 1042 56.98 34.77 -24.67
C GLN A 1042 57.27 35.27 -26.11
N PRO A 1043 56.41 35.03 -27.14
CA PRO A 1043 55.25 35.94 -27.31
C PRO A 1043 54.00 35.40 -28.04
N ASN A 1044 52.92 36.17 -27.86
CA ASN A 1044 51.65 36.29 -28.60
C ASN A 1044 51.62 35.94 -30.11
N GLY A 1045 50.45 35.48 -30.58
CA GLY A 1045 50.15 35.18 -32.00
C GLY A 1045 48.65 35.18 -32.38
N GLN A 1046 47.95 36.29 -32.12
CA GLN A 1046 46.58 36.68 -32.55
C GLN A 1046 45.87 35.89 -33.70
N HIS A 1047 44.62 35.45 -33.44
CA HIS A 1047 43.35 35.74 -34.19
C HIS A 1047 43.26 35.70 -35.77
N PRO A 1048 42.05 35.71 -36.40
CA PRO A 1048 40.68 35.49 -35.89
C PRO A 1048 39.75 34.64 -36.82
N GLN A 1049 38.45 34.58 -36.43
CA GLN A 1049 37.22 34.38 -37.24
C GLN A 1049 36.62 32.97 -37.45
N ARG A 1050 35.36 32.91 -36.98
CA ARG A 1050 34.28 31.95 -37.21
C ARG A 1050 33.93 31.79 -38.70
N TYR A 1051 33.37 30.64 -39.10
CA TYR A 1051 31.95 30.57 -39.51
C TYR A 1051 31.38 29.13 -39.60
N ASP A 1052 30.09 29.02 -39.28
CA ASP A 1052 29.08 27.98 -39.56
C ASP A 1052 29.39 26.45 -39.60
N ARG A 1053 28.67 25.75 -38.70
CA ARG A 1053 27.77 24.61 -38.99
C ARG A 1053 28.08 23.68 -40.20
N ARG A 1054 28.34 22.40 -39.89
CA ARG A 1054 27.28 21.36 -39.87
C ARG A 1054 27.74 20.00 -39.33
N THR A 1055 26.76 19.28 -38.79
CA THR A 1055 26.72 17.84 -38.52
C THR A 1055 27.33 16.95 -39.62
N LEU A 1056 28.10 15.92 -39.24
CA LEU A 1056 27.87 14.51 -39.62
C LEU A 1056 28.83 13.53 -38.89
N ARG A 1057 28.53 12.23 -39.00
CA ARG A 1057 29.22 11.09 -38.39
C ARG A 1057 30.70 10.96 -38.82
N HIS A 1058 31.55 10.48 -37.91
CA HIS A 1058 32.55 9.39 -38.08
C HIS A 1058 32.74 8.80 -36.66
N ASP A 1059 32.68 7.48 -36.45
CA ASP A 1059 33.72 6.46 -36.75
C ASP A 1059 34.98 6.63 -35.88
N SER A 1060 35.13 5.74 -34.89
CA SER A 1060 36.36 5.54 -34.10
C SER A 1060 36.81 4.09 -34.27
N PRO A 1061 38.04 3.84 -34.74
CA PRO A 1061 38.54 2.48 -34.97
C PRO A 1061 39.41 1.94 -33.81
N ILE A 1062 39.44 0.61 -33.68
CA ILE A 1062 40.51 -0.20 -33.07
C ILE A 1062 40.65 -0.13 -31.52
N GLY A 1063 40.45 -1.29 -30.87
CA GLY A 1063 40.88 -1.59 -29.49
C GLY A 1063 42.30 -2.21 -29.45
N PRO A 1064 42.65 -3.18 -28.57
CA PRO A 1064 41.75 -4.14 -27.91
C PRO A 1064 41.88 -4.26 -26.36
N ASP A 1065 40.80 -4.73 -25.76
CA ASP A 1065 40.68 -5.83 -24.80
C ASP A 1065 41.84 -6.17 -23.83
N GLU A 1066 41.57 -6.03 -22.52
CA GLU A 1066 41.82 -7.10 -21.54
C GLU A 1066 40.52 -7.33 -20.74
N VAL A 1067 40.04 -8.57 -20.69
CA VAL A 1067 38.84 -8.99 -19.94
C VAL A 1067 39.27 -9.93 -18.83
N TYR A 1068 38.82 -9.67 -17.60
CA TYR A 1068 39.02 -10.56 -16.46
C TYR A 1068 37.98 -11.69 -16.47
N ASP A 1069 38.35 -12.86 -16.99
CA ASP A 1069 37.55 -14.09 -16.83
C ASP A 1069 37.59 -14.58 -15.36
N GLN A 1070 36.42 -14.63 -14.72
CA GLN A 1070 36.29 -15.07 -13.32
C GLN A 1070 36.00 -16.58 -13.16
N GLU A 1071 35.87 -17.34 -14.26
CA GLU A 1071 35.53 -18.78 -14.20
C GLU A 1071 36.74 -19.70 -13.93
N ALA A 1072 37.97 -19.16 -13.84
CA ALA A 1072 39.18 -19.96 -13.65
C ALA A 1072 39.40 -20.46 -12.21
N ASP A 1073 39.01 -19.69 -11.19
CA ASP A 1073 39.40 -19.96 -9.80
C ASP A 1073 38.48 -20.95 -9.05
N GLU A 1074 37.22 -21.14 -9.48
CA GLU A 1074 36.33 -22.15 -8.85
C GLU A 1074 36.83 -23.59 -9.05
N ALA A 1075 37.59 -23.85 -10.13
CA ALA A 1075 38.25 -25.14 -10.32
C ALA A 1075 39.35 -25.39 -9.27
N ALA A 1076 40.18 -24.38 -8.99
CA ALA A 1076 41.27 -24.48 -8.02
C ALA A 1076 40.77 -24.58 -6.57
N TYR A 1077 39.63 -23.96 -6.25
CA TYR A 1077 39.07 -23.98 -4.90
C TYR A 1077 38.53 -25.36 -4.47
N ASN A 1078 38.03 -26.15 -5.41
CA ASN A 1078 37.43 -27.47 -5.14
C ASN A 1078 38.47 -28.58 -4.90
N GLU A 1079 39.70 -28.45 -5.40
CA GLU A 1079 40.74 -29.49 -5.28
C GLU A 1079 41.44 -29.48 -3.90
N ALA A 1080 41.24 -28.43 -3.10
CA ALA A 1080 41.94 -28.21 -1.83
C ALA A 1080 41.23 -28.78 -0.57
N MET A 1081 39.97 -29.24 -0.68
CA MET A 1081 39.11 -29.54 0.49
C MET A 1081 38.93 -31.03 0.84
N TYR A 1082 39.56 -31.96 0.11
CA TYR A 1082 39.42 -33.41 0.36
C TYR A 1082 40.79 -34.11 0.53
N PRO A 1083 41.24 -34.40 1.76
CA PRO A 1083 42.37 -35.31 1.98
C PRO A 1083 41.96 -36.76 1.64
N ALA A 1084 42.79 -37.45 0.87
CA ALA A 1084 42.49 -38.79 0.39
C ALA A 1084 42.59 -39.87 1.49
N HIS A 1085 41.67 -40.84 1.44
CA HIS A 1085 41.85 -42.18 2.00
C HIS A 1085 41.96 -43.21 0.86
N PRO A 1086 42.69 -44.33 1.05
CA PRO A 1086 43.12 -45.20 -0.05
C PRO A 1086 42.19 -46.38 -0.35
N ASP A 1087 42.47 -47.01 -1.49
CA ASP A 1087 42.15 -48.39 -1.91
C ASP A 1087 40.68 -48.80 -2.17
N ASP A 1088 40.27 -48.73 -3.44
CA ASP A 1088 39.33 -49.68 -4.06
C ASP A 1088 39.82 -50.01 -5.50
N PRO A 1089 40.25 -51.26 -5.80
CA PRO A 1089 41.08 -51.55 -6.98
C PRO A 1089 40.34 -51.99 -8.26
N ASP A 1090 39.00 -51.87 -8.35
CA ASP A 1090 38.21 -52.49 -9.43
C ASP A 1090 37.27 -51.53 -10.19
N ARG A 1091 37.83 -50.64 -11.04
CA ARG A 1091 37.03 -49.86 -12.00
C ARG A 1091 37.73 -49.65 -13.37
N PRO A 1092 37.18 -50.19 -14.48
CA PRO A 1092 37.81 -50.11 -15.80
C PRO A 1092 37.61 -48.75 -16.50
N THR A 1093 38.51 -48.43 -17.43
CA THR A 1093 38.51 -47.20 -18.23
C THR A 1093 37.63 -47.29 -19.48
N GLY A 1094 37.03 -46.17 -19.91
CA GLY A 1094 36.14 -46.15 -21.08
C GLY A 1094 35.71 -44.75 -21.54
N ASN A 1095 36.59 -44.09 -22.31
CA ASN A 1095 36.43 -42.92 -23.20
C ASN A 1095 35.24 -41.93 -23.04
N LYS A 1096 35.61 -40.64 -22.98
CA LYS A 1096 34.76 -39.52 -23.46
C LYS A 1096 34.70 -39.51 -25.00
N GLU A 1097 33.59 -39.05 -25.56
CA GLU A 1097 33.58 -38.25 -26.81
C GLU A 1097 32.65 -37.04 -26.63
N HIS A 1098 33.05 -35.89 -27.18
CA HIS A 1098 32.27 -34.65 -27.23
C HIS A 1098 31.90 -34.36 -28.69
N VAL A 1099 30.64 -33.98 -28.98
CA VAL A 1099 30.28 -33.17 -30.16
C VAL A 1099 29.10 -32.27 -29.82
N ALA A 1100 29.26 -30.96 -30.12
CA ALA A 1100 28.24 -29.90 -30.13
C ALA A 1100 27.43 -29.72 -28.83
#